data_AF-A0A249NS48-F1
#
_entry.id   AF-A0A249NS48-F1
#
_cell.length_a   1.000
_cell.length_b   1.000
_cell.length_c   1.000
_cell.angle_alpha   90.00
_cell.angle_beta   90.00
_cell.angle_gamma   90.00
#
_symmetry.space_group_name_H-M   'P 1'
#
loop_
_entity.id
_entity.type
_entity.pdbx_description
1 polymer ?
#
loop_
_entity_poly.entity_id
_entity_poly.type
_entity_poly.pdbx_seq_one_letter_code
_entity_poly.pdbx_strand_id
1 'polypeptide(L)'
;MPGVIELTAIIVSSIATTTLAANLLYLGTYALAYAGLAFGAQALQGLFVSKPAVPKPEDGSYNLKQPVPSLSFVLGRAKKASDYVFLGEKNGTAYHILVWACHRIEGYVQHYLHDEAVTLDGSGFTTAPAHFGNKVQILSRLGLNAETAYADVVTAFAGIWTNNHRGDGLASVRMSAATVSSENYLKVFPNQMPQHSAVGDGMLLYDPRNGNTSFSRNLALMRLWHLCHPVGGKLGLSDMYLPDWSNAANVCGENVTNRDGGTEKRYYGGFWFRAENDPVQVGRLMDEAAELVIFERPDGLIGVHGGEFVEPDIRLTAADIKRVAHDTNQRRSSTVLAVRGRWTDPANRYNTVDAAIYGDPYVGEDTERTATVDNQAIQSHNHVARLQKLKYIRKNAPRVTIVADYQAAKNVPYRRFVRVHLPPRLTEVIVEITSTPKLSLRNLTVEFSGIVVPSDLYAFNAATEEGEPGASVTPLPPGGVPSPVNFDVAIDTEVITGGQTAAFGQASWDFMSDALLYELEWQPTSEIEPARSAMSKTGETEVRSGYLSDGVEYKFRLRAWSNGASSDWTAYEIRTATADPVAPGSVTGASLTGGVGQVEFDWTAPNSANYFASRLYLNTSNSFVGATLVATEYGAAAANDARTVTGLSAGSYYGFIVAINASGVPATEVATGSAVVT
;
A
#
# COMPACT_ATOMS: atom_id res chain seq x y z
N MET A 1 -32.10 18.37 -24.24
CA MET A 1 -32.30 16.97 -24.65
C MET A 1 -31.00 16.24 -24.39
N PRO A 2 -30.98 15.25 -23.48
CA PRO A 2 -29.76 14.61 -23.01
C PRO A 2 -29.34 13.47 -23.94
N GLY A 3 -28.04 13.24 -24.04
CA GLY A 3 -27.43 12.15 -24.81
C GLY A 3 -26.13 11.73 -24.16
N VAL A 4 -26.27 11.09 -23.01
CA VAL A 4 -25.23 10.47 -22.17
C VAL A 4 -24.69 9.23 -22.89
N ILE A 5 -23.36 9.11 -23.05
CA ILE A 5 -22.61 7.87 -22.88
C ILE A 5 -21.23 8.25 -22.33
N GLU A 6 -21.11 8.35 -21.01
CA GLU A 6 -19.83 8.20 -20.34
C GLU A 6 -19.50 6.71 -20.26
N LEU A 7 -18.34 6.32 -20.78
CA LEU A 7 -17.77 4.97 -20.62
C LEU A 7 -17.31 4.83 -19.16
N THR A 8 -18.17 4.31 -18.30
CA THR A 8 -17.77 3.83 -16.97
C THR A 8 -16.88 2.60 -17.16
N ALA A 9 -15.59 2.76 -16.87
CA ALA A 9 -14.75 1.63 -16.49
C ALA A 9 -15.43 0.94 -15.30
N ILE A 10 -15.64 -0.37 -15.37
CA ILE A 10 -16.09 -1.14 -14.20
C ILE A 10 -14.93 -1.14 -13.21
N ILE A 11 -14.96 -0.17 -12.30
CA ILE A 11 -14.13 -0.10 -11.09
C ILE A 11 -14.62 -1.23 -10.18
N VAL A 12 -13.73 -2.15 -9.81
CA VAL A 12 -13.98 -3.06 -8.69
C VAL A 12 -13.86 -2.24 -7.41
N SER A 13 -14.95 -1.61 -6.97
CA SER A 13 -15.04 -1.04 -5.61
C SER A 13 -15.57 -2.11 -4.68
N SER A 14 -14.72 -2.59 -3.76
CA SER A 14 -15.12 -3.49 -2.68
C SER A 14 -15.83 -2.68 -1.58
N ILE A 15 -17.09 -2.34 -1.80
CA ILE A 15 -18.00 -1.91 -0.71
C ILE A 15 -18.80 -3.14 -0.27
N ALA A 16 -18.69 -3.43 1.02
CA ALA A 16 -19.23 -4.60 1.70
C ALA A 16 -20.74 -4.80 1.49
N THR A 17 -21.17 -6.05 1.28
CA THR A 17 -22.35 -6.63 1.93
C THR A 17 -22.34 -8.16 1.81
N THR A 18 -22.28 -8.81 2.98
CA THR A 18 -22.87 -10.09 3.41
C THR A 18 -22.96 -11.31 2.45
N THR A 19 -22.59 -12.44 3.05
CA THR A 19 -22.38 -13.81 2.53
C THR A 19 -23.65 -14.57 2.12
N LEU A 20 -24.61 -13.96 1.43
CA LEU A 20 -25.76 -14.71 0.88
C LEU A 20 -26.20 -14.32 -0.55
N ALA A 21 -25.30 -13.74 -1.35
CA ALA A 21 -25.58 -13.36 -2.74
C ALA A 21 -24.45 -13.72 -3.74
N ALA A 22 -23.67 -14.76 -3.47
CA ALA A 22 -22.47 -15.09 -4.25
C ALA A 22 -22.68 -15.95 -5.52
N ASN A 23 -23.90 -16.12 -6.05
CA ASN A 23 -24.14 -16.99 -7.22
C ASN A 23 -25.02 -16.40 -8.35
N LEU A 24 -25.20 -15.08 -8.45
CA LEU A 24 -26.12 -14.51 -9.47
C LEU A 24 -25.61 -13.24 -10.17
N LEU A 25 -24.33 -13.23 -10.56
CA LEU A 25 -23.85 -12.30 -11.58
C LEU A 25 -22.76 -12.93 -12.46
N TYR A 26 -23.14 -14.00 -13.16
CA TYR A 26 -22.38 -14.53 -14.30
C TYR A 26 -23.39 -14.89 -15.39
N LEU A 27 -23.05 -14.50 -16.63
CA LEU A 27 -23.75 -14.79 -17.89
C LEU A 27 -24.84 -13.79 -18.35
N GLY A 28 -24.54 -13.09 -19.46
CA GLY A 28 -25.47 -12.27 -20.26
C GLY A 28 -25.52 -10.81 -19.80
N THR A 29 -24.73 -9.89 -20.34
CA THR A 29 -25.08 -9.17 -21.58
C THR A 29 -23.87 -8.34 -22.04
N TYR A 30 -23.01 -8.90 -22.91
CA TYR A 30 -22.06 -8.11 -23.72
C TYR A 30 -21.70 -8.83 -25.03
N ALA A 31 -22.69 -9.50 -25.64
CA ALA A 31 -22.53 -10.19 -26.93
C ALA A 31 -23.25 -9.49 -28.11
N LEU A 32 -23.87 -8.31 -27.92
CA LEU A 32 -24.67 -7.65 -28.97
C LEU A 32 -24.51 -6.12 -28.99
N ALA A 33 -23.29 -5.63 -29.20
CA ALA A 33 -23.09 -4.23 -29.60
C ALA A 33 -21.96 -4.01 -30.63
N TYR A 34 -21.14 -5.03 -30.96
CA TYR A 34 -20.10 -4.92 -31.99
C TYR A 34 -19.99 -6.16 -32.89
N ALA A 35 -21.12 -6.82 -33.15
CA ALA A 35 -21.20 -7.87 -34.16
C ALA A 35 -22.20 -7.46 -35.25
N GLY A 36 -21.70 -6.74 -36.27
CA GLY A 36 -22.44 -6.50 -37.50
C GLY A 36 -22.35 -5.06 -38.00
N LEU A 37 -21.62 -4.89 -39.11
CA LEU A 37 -21.62 -3.74 -40.03
C LEU A 37 -20.87 -2.48 -39.60
N ALA A 38 -19.59 -2.35 -40.00
CA ALA A 38 -19.01 -1.05 -40.38
C ALA A 38 -17.69 -1.17 -41.19
N PHE A 39 -17.68 -1.89 -42.31
CA PHE A 39 -16.57 -1.81 -43.28
C PHE A 39 -16.69 -0.59 -44.23
N GLY A 40 -17.33 0.50 -43.81
CA GLY A 40 -17.58 1.64 -44.70
C GLY A 40 -17.90 2.99 -44.05
N ALA A 41 -17.82 3.12 -42.71
CA ALA A 41 -18.19 4.35 -42.00
C ALA A 41 -17.10 4.93 -41.07
N GLN A 42 -15.89 4.35 -41.04
CA GLN A 42 -14.82 4.82 -40.14
C GLN A 42 -14.08 6.09 -40.62
N ALA A 43 -14.25 6.50 -41.88
CA ALA A 43 -13.56 7.68 -42.40
C ALA A 43 -14.18 9.02 -41.94
N LEU A 44 -15.45 9.05 -41.51
CA LEU A 44 -16.12 10.29 -41.08
C LEU A 44 -16.27 10.45 -39.56
N GLN A 45 -16.32 9.36 -38.77
CA GLN A 45 -16.41 9.46 -37.31
C GLN A 45 -15.04 9.65 -36.62
N GLY A 46 -13.93 9.26 -37.26
CA GLY A 46 -12.57 9.46 -36.74
C GLY A 46 -12.13 10.92 -36.64
N LEU A 47 -12.89 11.87 -37.20
CA LEU A 47 -12.63 13.31 -37.12
C LEU A 47 -13.26 13.99 -35.89
N PHE A 48 -14.17 13.30 -35.17
CA PHE A 48 -14.93 13.89 -34.05
C PHE A 48 -14.91 13.08 -32.75
N VAL A 49 -14.25 11.92 -32.71
CA VAL A 49 -13.96 11.22 -31.45
C VAL A 49 -12.66 11.79 -30.90
N SER A 50 -12.75 12.52 -29.78
CA SER A 50 -11.58 12.93 -29.02
C SER A 50 -10.84 11.67 -28.54
N LYS A 51 -9.56 11.57 -28.90
CA LYS A 51 -8.72 10.49 -28.40
C LYS A 51 -8.62 10.59 -26.87
N PRO A 52 -8.53 9.46 -26.13
CA PRO A 52 -8.33 9.48 -24.69
C PRO A 52 -7.07 10.26 -24.32
N ALA A 53 -7.16 11.07 -23.27
CA ALA A 53 -6.01 11.78 -22.72
C ALA A 53 -4.95 10.79 -22.21
N VAL A 54 -3.68 11.19 -22.27
CA VAL A 54 -2.61 10.39 -21.66
C VAL A 54 -2.86 10.24 -20.16
N PRO A 55 -2.88 9.00 -19.61
CA PRO A 55 -3.26 8.75 -18.23
C PRO A 55 -2.36 9.44 -17.22
N LYS A 56 -2.95 9.97 -16.16
CA LYS A 56 -2.23 10.42 -14.97
C LYS A 56 -1.70 9.23 -14.18
N PRO A 57 -0.71 9.43 -13.29
CA PRO A 57 -0.21 8.35 -12.46
C PRO A 57 -1.31 7.64 -11.66
N GLU A 58 -2.29 8.39 -11.14
CA GLU A 58 -3.39 7.83 -10.33
C GLU A 58 -4.35 6.95 -11.15
N ASP A 59 -4.51 7.21 -12.44
CA ASP A 59 -5.37 6.43 -13.35
C ASP A 59 -4.86 4.98 -13.51
N GLY A 60 -3.58 4.76 -13.21
CA GLY A 60 -2.92 3.46 -13.25
C GLY A 60 -2.92 2.72 -11.92
N SER A 61 -3.68 3.14 -10.91
CA SER A 61 -3.64 2.54 -9.57
C SER A 61 -4.31 1.16 -9.47
N TYR A 62 -5.23 0.82 -10.39
CA TYR A 62 -6.03 -0.41 -10.33
C TYR A 62 -5.82 -1.35 -11.52
N ASN A 63 -5.95 -2.65 -11.27
CA ASN A 63 -5.90 -3.65 -12.34
C ASN A 63 -7.14 -3.57 -13.23
N LEU A 64 -6.95 -3.47 -14.53
CA LEU A 64 -8.04 -3.38 -15.50
C LEU A 64 -8.44 -4.78 -15.99
N LYS A 65 -9.73 -5.10 -15.94
CA LYS A 65 -10.28 -6.34 -16.52
C LYS A 65 -11.24 -6.01 -17.65
N GLN A 66 -10.76 -6.14 -18.88
CA GLN A 66 -11.51 -5.90 -20.11
C GLN A 66 -11.20 -7.01 -21.13
N PRO A 67 -12.12 -7.35 -22.06
CA PRO A 67 -11.87 -8.37 -23.07
C PRO A 67 -10.67 -8.06 -23.97
N VAL A 68 -10.47 -6.79 -24.31
CA VAL A 68 -9.37 -6.30 -25.17
C VAL A 68 -8.88 -4.96 -24.63
N PRO A 69 -7.99 -4.93 -23.62
CA PRO A 69 -7.42 -3.69 -23.12
C PRO A 69 -6.43 -3.10 -24.12
N SER A 70 -6.35 -1.77 -24.18
CA SER A 70 -5.38 -1.09 -25.04
C SER A 70 -3.95 -1.28 -24.52
N LEU A 71 -3.01 -1.55 -25.43
CA LEU A 71 -1.63 -1.89 -25.10
C LEU A 71 -0.93 -0.74 -24.36
N SER A 72 -0.32 -1.03 -23.20
CA SER A 72 0.35 -0.03 -22.38
C SER A 72 1.88 -0.01 -22.59
N PHE A 73 2.43 1.17 -22.84
CA PHE A 73 3.86 1.43 -22.95
C PHE A 73 4.37 2.19 -21.72
N VAL A 74 5.53 1.80 -21.21
CA VAL A 74 6.18 2.41 -20.05
C VAL A 74 7.58 2.87 -20.44
N LEU A 75 7.84 4.17 -20.25
CA LEU A 75 9.14 4.79 -20.52
C LEU A 75 9.74 5.29 -19.21
N GLY A 76 11.05 5.06 -19.02
CA GLY A 76 11.72 5.36 -17.76
C GLY A 76 11.20 4.49 -16.62
N ARG A 77 11.26 5.00 -15.38
CA ARG A 77 10.69 4.32 -14.21
C ARG A 77 9.29 4.85 -13.96
N ALA A 78 8.30 3.98 -13.75
CA ALA A 78 6.94 4.40 -13.41
C ALA A 78 6.26 3.38 -12.48
N LYS A 79 5.25 3.81 -11.73
CA LYS A 79 4.31 2.93 -11.04
C LYS A 79 3.04 2.81 -11.88
N LYS A 80 2.57 1.59 -12.10
CA LYS A 80 1.20 1.30 -12.56
C LYS A 80 0.77 -0.11 -12.14
N ALA A 81 -0.52 -0.32 -12.15
CA ALA A 81 -1.17 -1.62 -12.12
C ALA A 81 -1.19 -2.24 -13.52
N SER A 82 -1.69 -3.45 -13.59
CA SER A 82 -1.59 -4.31 -14.77
C SER A 82 -2.95 -4.65 -15.36
N ASP A 83 -2.99 -4.99 -16.65
CA ASP A 83 -4.20 -5.41 -17.35
C ASP A 83 -4.36 -6.94 -17.25
N TYR A 84 -5.57 -7.43 -16.93
CA TYR A 84 -5.84 -8.88 -16.81
C TYR A 84 -5.86 -9.58 -18.17
N VAL A 85 -5.12 -10.68 -18.27
CA VAL A 85 -5.21 -11.63 -19.40
C VAL A 85 -5.65 -13.03 -18.95
N PHE A 86 -5.52 -13.36 -17.67
CA PHE A 86 -6.04 -14.60 -17.10
C PHE A 86 -6.46 -14.40 -15.64
N LEU A 87 -7.58 -15.01 -15.25
CA LEU A 87 -7.99 -15.18 -13.86
C LEU A 87 -8.70 -16.53 -13.74
N GLY A 88 -8.17 -17.43 -12.93
CA GLY A 88 -8.75 -18.74 -12.68
C GLY A 88 -8.50 -19.20 -11.26
N GLU A 89 -9.37 -20.05 -10.73
CA GLU A 89 -9.22 -20.66 -9.41
C GLU A 89 -9.06 -22.18 -9.57
N LYS A 90 -8.15 -22.76 -8.78
CA LYS A 90 -7.98 -24.20 -8.67
C LYS A 90 -7.55 -24.57 -7.24
N ASN A 91 -8.28 -25.50 -6.63
CA ASN A 91 -7.97 -26.10 -5.32
C ASN A 91 -7.72 -25.05 -4.21
N GLY A 92 -8.54 -24.00 -4.16
CA GLY A 92 -8.45 -22.93 -3.18
C GLY A 92 -7.35 -21.90 -3.47
N THR A 93 -6.77 -21.88 -4.67
CA THR A 93 -5.79 -20.87 -5.07
C THR A 93 -6.26 -20.11 -6.30
N ALA A 94 -6.34 -18.79 -6.20
CA ALA A 94 -6.60 -17.91 -7.33
C ALA A 94 -5.30 -17.61 -8.06
N TYR A 95 -5.28 -17.74 -9.39
CA TYR A 95 -4.15 -17.46 -10.26
C TYR A 95 -4.51 -16.31 -11.21
N HIS A 96 -3.68 -15.28 -11.19
CA HIS A 96 -3.81 -14.06 -11.98
C HIS A 96 -2.64 -14.04 -12.95
N ILE A 97 -2.90 -13.77 -14.23
CA ILE A 97 -1.86 -13.32 -15.17
C ILE A 97 -2.23 -11.93 -15.63
N LEU A 98 -1.26 -11.04 -15.44
CA LEU A 98 -1.40 -9.60 -15.50
C LEU A 98 -0.31 -9.04 -16.40
N VAL A 99 -0.66 -8.25 -17.41
CA VAL A 99 0.29 -7.59 -18.30
C VAL A 99 0.57 -6.19 -17.79
N TRP A 100 1.83 -5.92 -17.44
CA TRP A 100 2.27 -4.62 -16.94
C TRP A 100 2.75 -3.70 -18.07
N ALA A 101 3.42 -4.23 -19.09
CA ALA A 101 3.79 -3.47 -20.27
C ALA A 101 3.79 -4.34 -21.53
N CYS A 102 3.47 -3.74 -22.68
CA CYS A 102 3.42 -4.42 -23.98
C CYS A 102 4.75 -4.41 -24.74
N HIS A 103 5.85 -4.34 -24.01
CA HIS A 103 7.20 -4.39 -24.55
C HIS A 103 8.14 -5.00 -23.50
N ARG A 104 9.37 -5.28 -23.93
CA ARG A 104 10.45 -5.63 -23.01
C ARG A 104 10.72 -4.49 -22.05
N ILE A 105 10.75 -4.83 -20.76
CA ILE A 105 11.18 -3.93 -19.69
C ILE A 105 12.59 -4.31 -19.21
N GLU A 106 13.26 -3.39 -18.54
CA GLU A 106 14.52 -3.69 -17.83
C GLU A 106 14.25 -4.59 -16.62
N GLY A 107 13.25 -4.24 -15.81
CA GLY A 107 12.96 -4.98 -14.60
C GLY A 107 11.85 -4.41 -13.74
N TYR A 108 11.30 -5.25 -12.86
CA TYR A 108 10.45 -4.82 -11.76
C TYR A 108 11.34 -4.38 -10.58
N VAL A 109 10.99 -3.25 -9.97
CA VAL A 109 11.75 -2.65 -8.86
C VAL A 109 11.09 -2.94 -7.53
N GLN A 110 9.77 -2.75 -7.46
CA GLN A 110 8.97 -2.96 -6.25
C GLN A 110 7.57 -3.40 -6.63
N HIS A 111 7.12 -4.50 -6.05
CA HIS A 111 5.73 -4.96 -6.17
C HIS A 111 4.89 -4.41 -5.02
N TYR A 112 3.61 -4.19 -5.29
CA TYR A 112 2.62 -3.77 -4.31
C TYR A 112 1.41 -4.67 -4.40
N LEU A 113 0.82 -4.96 -3.25
CA LEU A 113 -0.49 -5.56 -3.12
C LEU A 113 -1.40 -4.53 -2.46
N HIS A 114 -2.40 -4.08 -3.20
CA HIS A 114 -3.11 -2.83 -2.97
C HIS A 114 -2.10 -1.67 -2.89
N ASP A 115 -1.95 -1.09 -1.70
CA ASP A 115 -1.07 0.03 -1.41
C ASP A 115 0.16 -0.35 -0.57
N GLU A 116 0.35 -1.64 -0.30
CA GLU A 116 1.41 -2.15 0.56
C GLU A 116 2.56 -2.71 -0.28
N ALA A 117 3.77 -2.18 -0.06
CA ALA A 117 4.98 -2.69 -0.71
C ALA A 117 5.29 -4.09 -0.18
N VAL A 118 5.47 -5.06 -1.09
CA VAL A 118 5.76 -6.44 -0.69
C VAL A 118 7.22 -6.82 -0.85
N THR A 119 7.72 -7.62 0.09
CA THR A 119 9.02 -8.29 -0.03
C THR A 119 8.79 -9.74 -0.39
N LEU A 120 9.56 -10.27 -1.33
CA LEU A 120 9.44 -11.64 -1.84
C LEU A 120 10.66 -12.48 -1.46
N ASP A 121 10.46 -13.78 -1.21
CA ASP A 121 11.54 -14.75 -1.09
C ASP A 121 12.09 -15.17 -2.47
N GLY A 122 13.10 -16.06 -2.47
CA GLY A 122 13.72 -16.55 -3.72
C GLY A 122 12.78 -17.38 -4.61
N SER A 123 11.63 -17.81 -4.10
CA SER A 123 10.58 -18.50 -4.85
C SER A 123 9.41 -17.58 -5.23
N GLY A 124 9.50 -16.29 -4.91
CA GLY A 124 8.48 -15.29 -5.21
C GLY A 124 7.33 -15.23 -4.19
N PHE A 125 7.39 -15.94 -3.05
CA PHE A 125 6.37 -15.82 -2.01
C PHE A 125 6.55 -14.55 -1.19
N THR A 126 5.45 -13.93 -0.79
CA THR A 126 5.48 -12.79 0.12
C THR A 126 6.13 -13.17 1.46
N THR A 127 6.88 -12.23 2.03
CA THR A 127 7.49 -12.33 3.37
C THR A 127 7.19 -11.08 4.22
N ALA A 128 6.93 -9.96 3.55
CA ALA A 128 6.37 -8.76 4.15
C ALA A 128 5.34 -8.14 3.19
N PRO A 129 4.27 -7.50 3.70
CA PRO A 129 3.86 -7.43 5.11
C PRO A 129 3.55 -8.80 5.73
N ALA A 130 3.75 -8.93 7.06
CA ALA A 130 3.68 -10.22 7.75
C ALA A 130 2.31 -10.91 7.63
N HIS A 131 1.22 -10.15 7.50
CA HIS A 131 -0.12 -10.70 7.42
C HIS A 131 -0.36 -11.55 6.16
N PHE A 132 0.33 -11.27 5.05
CA PHE A 132 0.24 -12.14 3.87
C PHE A 132 0.93 -13.49 4.09
N GLY A 133 1.94 -13.58 4.97
CA GLY A 133 2.79 -14.76 5.10
C GLY A 133 3.23 -15.28 3.73
N ASN A 134 3.20 -16.60 3.53
CA ASN A 134 3.44 -17.24 2.23
C ASN A 134 2.17 -17.46 1.39
N LYS A 135 1.10 -16.68 1.63
CA LYS A 135 -0.20 -16.90 0.95
C LYS A 135 -0.29 -16.25 -0.42
N VAL A 136 0.58 -15.29 -0.71
CA VAL A 136 0.68 -14.68 -2.04
C VAL A 136 2.03 -15.03 -2.66
N GLN A 137 2.03 -15.36 -3.94
CA GLN A 137 3.25 -15.61 -4.71
C GLN A 137 3.22 -14.81 -6.00
N ILE A 138 4.29 -14.07 -6.27
CA ILE A 138 4.49 -13.24 -7.44
C ILE A 138 5.66 -13.79 -8.24
N LEU A 139 5.40 -14.17 -9.49
CA LEU A 139 6.40 -14.51 -10.49
C LEU A 139 6.27 -13.51 -11.64
N SER A 140 7.39 -13.14 -12.26
CA SER A 140 7.41 -12.11 -13.30
C SER A 140 8.09 -12.56 -14.59
N ARG A 141 7.77 -11.86 -15.67
CA ARG A 141 8.39 -11.98 -16.99
C ARG A 141 8.68 -10.59 -17.53
N LEU A 142 9.80 -10.43 -18.21
CA LEU A 142 10.30 -9.13 -18.63
C LEU A 142 9.83 -8.72 -20.02
N GLY A 143 9.11 -9.58 -20.74
CA GLY A 143 8.61 -9.30 -22.09
C GLY A 143 9.65 -9.59 -23.17
N LEU A 144 10.35 -10.72 -23.06
CA LEU A 144 11.28 -11.20 -24.08
C LEU A 144 10.54 -11.50 -25.40
N ASN A 145 11.24 -11.39 -26.53
CA ASN A 145 10.66 -11.67 -27.86
C ASN A 145 10.06 -13.08 -27.96
N ALA A 146 10.69 -14.05 -27.32
CA ALA A 146 10.12 -15.37 -27.02
C ALA A 146 10.16 -15.52 -25.51
N GLU A 147 8.99 -15.40 -24.87
CA GLU A 147 8.87 -15.44 -23.43
C GLU A 147 8.61 -16.88 -22.96
N THR A 148 8.58 -17.12 -21.66
CA THR A 148 8.24 -18.44 -21.11
C THR A 148 6.90 -18.41 -20.40
N ALA A 149 6.04 -19.39 -20.71
CA ALA A 149 4.78 -19.57 -20.00
C ALA A 149 5.02 -19.84 -18.51
N TYR A 150 4.06 -19.43 -17.66
CA TYR A 150 4.07 -19.76 -16.24
C TYR A 150 3.72 -21.24 -16.06
N ALA A 151 4.72 -22.07 -15.76
CA ALA A 151 4.62 -23.53 -15.76
C ALA A 151 3.60 -24.08 -14.76
N ASP A 152 3.46 -23.42 -13.62
CA ASP A 152 2.48 -23.74 -12.58
C ASP A 152 1.04 -23.48 -13.06
N VAL A 153 0.81 -22.40 -13.84
CA VAL A 153 -0.50 -22.10 -14.44
C VAL A 153 -0.82 -23.10 -15.55
N VAL A 154 0.16 -23.46 -16.37
CA VAL A 154 0.01 -24.52 -17.39
C VAL A 154 -0.37 -25.85 -16.72
N THR A 155 0.23 -26.15 -15.57
CA THR A 155 -0.08 -27.38 -14.82
C THR A 155 -1.48 -27.34 -14.20
N ALA A 156 -1.85 -26.23 -13.56
CA ALA A 156 -3.16 -26.08 -12.92
C ALA A 156 -4.33 -26.04 -13.93
N PHE A 157 -4.08 -25.56 -15.15
CA PHE A 157 -5.11 -25.31 -16.17
C PHE A 157 -4.78 -25.92 -17.54
N ALA A 158 -4.19 -27.12 -17.60
CA ALA A 158 -3.65 -27.76 -18.81
C ALA A 158 -4.60 -27.88 -20.03
N GLY A 159 -5.92 -27.70 -19.86
CA GLY A 159 -6.91 -27.67 -20.95
C GLY A 159 -7.28 -26.28 -21.50
N ILE A 160 -6.91 -25.21 -20.79
CA ILE A 160 -7.24 -23.81 -21.15
C ILE A 160 -5.95 -22.99 -21.33
N TRP A 161 -4.93 -23.26 -20.50
CA TRP A 161 -3.64 -22.61 -20.55
C TRP A 161 -2.55 -23.63 -20.90
N THR A 162 -1.74 -23.32 -21.90
CA THR A 162 -0.72 -24.22 -22.47
C THR A 162 0.63 -23.52 -22.58
N ASN A 163 1.70 -24.26 -22.89
CA ASN A 163 3.03 -23.68 -23.12
C ASN A 163 3.10 -22.67 -24.30
N ASN A 164 2.05 -22.55 -25.11
CA ASN A 164 1.94 -21.52 -26.14
C ASN A 164 1.45 -20.17 -25.61
N HIS A 165 0.87 -20.14 -24.41
CA HIS A 165 0.41 -18.91 -23.74
C HIS A 165 1.58 -18.23 -23.01
N ARG A 166 2.61 -17.85 -23.77
CA ARG A 166 3.88 -17.32 -23.26
C ARG A 166 3.85 -15.83 -22.95
N GLY A 167 3.02 -15.08 -23.67
CA GLY A 167 3.03 -13.62 -23.61
C GLY A 167 4.28 -13.02 -24.25
N ASP A 168 4.67 -13.51 -25.42
CA ASP A 168 5.83 -13.02 -26.17
C ASP A 168 5.77 -11.48 -26.35
N GLY A 169 6.83 -10.78 -25.95
CA GLY A 169 6.92 -9.32 -25.98
C GLY A 169 6.15 -8.59 -24.87
N LEU A 170 5.49 -9.29 -23.94
CA LEU A 170 4.68 -8.70 -22.88
C LEU A 170 5.35 -8.88 -21.50
N ALA A 171 5.73 -7.78 -20.87
CA ALA A 171 6.14 -7.81 -19.47
C ALA A 171 4.92 -8.13 -18.60
N SER A 172 4.96 -9.25 -17.92
CA SER A 172 3.81 -9.78 -17.19
C SER A 172 4.17 -10.20 -15.78
N VAL A 173 3.14 -10.28 -14.94
CA VAL A 173 3.18 -10.81 -13.60
C VAL A 173 2.15 -11.92 -13.48
N ARG A 174 2.59 -13.07 -12.99
CA ARG A 174 1.71 -14.07 -12.41
C ARG A 174 1.65 -13.84 -10.91
N MET A 175 0.45 -13.62 -10.39
CA MET A 175 0.19 -13.56 -8.96
C MET A 175 -0.73 -14.72 -8.57
N SER A 176 -0.40 -15.49 -7.54
CA SER A 176 -1.34 -16.42 -6.91
C SER A 176 -1.68 -16.00 -5.50
N ALA A 177 -2.94 -16.12 -5.12
CA ALA A 177 -3.41 -15.95 -3.75
C ALA A 177 -4.07 -17.25 -3.26
N ALA A 178 -3.44 -17.91 -2.29
CA ALA A 178 -3.96 -19.10 -1.66
C ALA A 178 -4.99 -18.72 -0.59
N THR A 179 -6.12 -19.41 -0.59
CA THR A 179 -7.16 -19.25 0.43
C THR A 179 -6.62 -19.63 1.81
N VAL A 180 -7.26 -19.08 2.83
CA VAL A 180 -6.98 -19.37 4.24
C VAL A 180 -8.29 -19.75 4.94
N SER A 181 -8.20 -20.23 6.18
CA SER A 181 -9.40 -20.51 6.96
C SER A 181 -10.27 -19.26 7.08
N SER A 182 -11.59 -19.43 7.14
CA SER A 182 -12.54 -18.31 7.22
C SER A 182 -12.25 -17.37 8.39
N GLU A 183 -11.77 -17.91 9.53
CA GLU A 183 -11.32 -17.15 10.71
C GLU A 183 -10.11 -16.25 10.43
N ASN A 184 -9.20 -16.66 9.56
CA ASN A 184 -7.98 -15.90 9.24
C ASN A 184 -8.11 -15.07 7.97
N TYR A 185 -9.22 -15.17 7.24
CA TYR A 185 -9.36 -14.53 5.92
C TYR A 185 -9.16 -13.02 5.99
N LEU A 186 -9.85 -12.33 6.90
CA LEU A 186 -9.72 -10.87 7.03
C LEU A 186 -8.46 -10.43 7.79
N LYS A 187 -7.76 -11.36 8.46
CA LYS A 187 -6.41 -11.10 8.99
C LYS A 187 -5.38 -11.08 7.86
N VAL A 188 -5.43 -12.08 6.99
CA VAL A 188 -4.45 -12.25 5.90
C VAL A 188 -4.76 -11.31 4.73
N PHE A 189 -6.04 -11.14 4.41
CA PHE A 189 -6.56 -10.36 3.30
C PHE A 189 -7.55 -9.28 3.79
N PRO A 190 -7.08 -8.29 4.56
CA PRO A 190 -7.95 -7.24 5.12
C PRO A 190 -8.67 -6.43 4.04
N ASN A 191 -8.00 -6.22 2.91
CA ASN A 191 -8.53 -5.56 1.71
C ASN A 191 -9.11 -6.54 0.68
N GLN A 192 -9.46 -7.75 1.12
CA GLN A 192 -9.90 -8.88 0.29
C GLN A 192 -8.83 -9.31 -0.71
N MET A 193 -9.24 -9.81 -1.88
CA MET A 193 -8.33 -10.36 -2.87
C MET A 193 -7.25 -9.33 -3.27
N PRO A 194 -5.96 -9.67 -3.13
CA PRO A 194 -4.85 -8.77 -3.44
C PRO A 194 -4.96 -8.16 -4.84
N GLN A 195 -4.69 -6.86 -4.95
CA GLN A 195 -4.60 -6.16 -6.23
C GLN A 195 -3.14 -5.80 -6.54
N HIS A 196 -2.63 -6.22 -7.68
CA HIS A 196 -1.21 -6.04 -8.00
C HIS A 196 -0.94 -4.71 -8.69
N SER A 197 0.00 -3.94 -8.16
CA SER A 197 0.69 -2.88 -8.90
C SER A 197 2.20 -3.00 -8.73
N ALA A 198 2.96 -2.33 -9.59
CA ALA A 198 4.41 -2.37 -9.51
C ALA A 198 5.04 -1.05 -9.95
N VAL A 199 6.16 -0.72 -9.30
CA VAL A 199 7.18 0.18 -9.85
C VAL A 199 8.11 -0.66 -10.70
N GLY A 200 8.33 -0.25 -11.95
CA GLY A 200 9.22 -0.93 -12.88
C GLY A 200 10.02 0.04 -13.74
N ASP A 201 11.17 -0.44 -14.18
CA ASP A 201 12.02 0.21 -15.18
C ASP A 201 11.61 -0.28 -16.56
N GLY A 202 11.02 0.61 -17.36
CA GLY A 202 10.37 0.31 -18.62
C GLY A 202 11.32 0.05 -19.79
N MET A 203 10.98 0.61 -20.95
CA MET A 203 11.61 0.34 -22.24
C MET A 203 13.13 0.55 -22.22
N LEU A 204 13.86 -0.33 -22.92
CA LEU A 204 15.26 -0.13 -23.29
C LEU A 204 15.34 0.83 -24.49
N LEU A 205 16.14 1.89 -24.37
CA LEU A 205 16.19 2.98 -25.34
C LEU A 205 17.53 2.99 -26.07
N TYR A 206 17.49 3.17 -27.39
CA TYR A 206 18.68 3.39 -28.20
C TYR A 206 19.31 4.74 -27.87
N ASP A 207 20.60 4.75 -27.56
CA ASP A 207 21.38 5.95 -27.29
C ASP A 207 22.35 6.25 -28.43
N PRO A 208 22.14 7.33 -29.22
CA PRO A 208 22.98 7.65 -30.37
C PRO A 208 24.41 8.04 -30.00
N ARG A 209 24.71 8.33 -28.72
CA ARG A 209 26.04 8.71 -28.27
C ARG A 209 27.02 7.53 -28.24
N ASN A 210 26.50 6.33 -28.05
CA ASN A 210 27.30 5.11 -27.90
C ASN A 210 26.81 3.94 -28.77
N GLY A 211 25.66 4.07 -29.44
CA GLY A 211 25.09 3.05 -30.32
C GLY A 211 24.43 1.88 -29.59
N ASN A 212 24.31 1.91 -28.27
CA ASN A 212 23.75 0.83 -27.47
C ASN A 212 22.27 1.08 -27.16
N THR A 213 21.53 -0.02 -26.95
CA THR A 213 20.16 0.01 -26.44
C THR A 213 20.15 -0.49 -25.00
N SER A 214 19.82 0.39 -24.06
CA SER A 214 19.81 0.08 -22.62
C SER A 214 18.72 0.87 -21.89
N PHE A 215 18.40 0.49 -20.66
CA PHE A 215 17.49 1.28 -19.84
C PHE A 215 18.00 2.71 -19.65
N SER A 216 17.10 3.69 -19.74
CA SER A 216 17.41 5.09 -19.47
C SER A 216 16.17 5.87 -19.05
N ARG A 217 16.37 6.82 -18.13
CA ARG A 217 15.37 7.82 -17.73
C ARG A 217 15.51 9.14 -18.50
N ASN A 218 16.40 9.19 -19.50
CA ASN A 218 16.67 10.39 -20.30
C ASN A 218 15.50 10.69 -21.27
N LEU A 219 14.84 11.82 -21.07
CA LEU A 219 13.64 12.19 -21.81
C LEU A 219 13.89 12.47 -23.31
N ALA A 220 15.09 12.92 -23.70
CA ALA A 220 15.43 13.07 -25.12
C ALA A 220 15.50 11.71 -25.84
N LEU A 221 16.02 10.67 -25.17
CA LEU A 221 16.04 9.31 -25.73
C LEU A 221 14.64 8.70 -25.80
N MET A 222 13.78 8.98 -24.80
CA MET A 222 12.36 8.58 -24.85
C MET A 222 11.66 9.23 -26.06
N ARG A 223 11.95 10.50 -26.32
CA ARG A 223 11.36 11.24 -27.43
C ARG A 223 11.84 10.73 -28.79
N LEU A 224 13.14 10.42 -28.92
CA LEU A 224 13.72 9.80 -30.11
C LEU A 224 13.06 8.46 -30.41
N TRP A 225 12.95 7.59 -29.40
CA TRP A 225 12.24 6.31 -29.52
C TRP A 225 10.80 6.53 -29.98
N HIS A 226 10.08 7.47 -29.36
CA HIS A 226 8.68 7.75 -29.71
C HIS A 226 8.52 8.21 -31.16
N LEU A 227 9.41 9.06 -31.69
CA LEU A 227 9.38 9.43 -33.11
C LEU A 227 9.58 8.23 -34.04
N CYS A 228 10.43 7.28 -33.65
CA CYS A 228 10.74 6.12 -34.48
C CYS A 228 9.76 4.94 -34.31
N HIS A 229 8.96 4.95 -33.25
CA HIS A 229 8.07 3.83 -32.91
C HIS A 229 6.68 3.96 -33.58
N PRO A 230 6.00 2.85 -33.94
CA PRO A 230 4.65 2.87 -34.53
C PRO A 230 3.57 3.58 -33.71
N VAL A 231 3.73 3.66 -32.38
CA VAL A 231 2.80 4.37 -31.49
C VAL A 231 3.10 5.86 -31.35
N GLY A 232 4.12 6.34 -32.05
CA GLY A 232 4.47 7.75 -32.12
C GLY A 232 4.54 8.25 -33.56
N GLY A 233 5.75 8.58 -34.03
CA GLY A 233 5.96 9.16 -35.36
C GLY A 233 6.09 8.15 -36.50
N LYS A 234 6.43 6.89 -36.20
CA LYS A 234 6.73 5.83 -37.18
C LYS A 234 7.78 6.23 -38.23
N LEU A 235 8.76 7.03 -37.83
CA LEU A 235 9.88 7.46 -38.67
C LEU A 235 11.02 6.45 -38.62
N GLY A 236 11.87 6.44 -39.63
CA GLY A 236 13.12 5.68 -39.60
C GLY A 236 14.16 6.39 -38.74
N LEU A 237 15.05 5.62 -38.10
CA LEU A 237 16.22 6.21 -37.45
C LEU A 237 17.12 6.97 -38.45
N SER A 238 17.07 6.58 -39.73
CA SER A 238 17.72 7.27 -40.85
C SER A 238 17.15 8.66 -41.13
N ASP A 239 15.94 8.96 -40.68
CA ASP A 239 15.30 10.27 -40.85
C ASP A 239 15.73 11.23 -39.74
N MET A 240 16.49 10.77 -38.74
CA MET A 240 16.93 11.54 -37.58
C MET A 240 18.37 12.02 -37.77
N TYR A 241 18.63 13.31 -37.48
CA TYR A 241 20.00 13.80 -37.40
C TYR A 241 20.59 13.49 -36.02
N LEU A 242 21.17 12.29 -35.88
CA LEU A 242 21.63 11.74 -34.60
C LEU A 242 22.62 12.60 -33.78
N PRO A 243 23.47 13.47 -34.38
CA PRO A 243 24.31 14.38 -33.59
C PRO A 243 23.50 15.37 -32.72
N ASP A 244 22.39 15.91 -33.23
CA ASP A 244 21.52 16.81 -32.45
C ASP A 244 20.84 16.04 -31.30
N TRP A 245 20.40 14.81 -31.56
CA TRP A 245 19.84 13.92 -30.52
C TRP A 245 20.86 13.51 -29.46
N SER A 246 22.12 13.31 -29.87
CA SER A 246 23.24 13.06 -28.95
C SER A 246 23.49 14.27 -28.05
N ASN A 247 23.43 15.48 -28.61
CA ASN A 247 23.52 16.71 -27.83
C ASN A 247 22.37 16.84 -26.83
N ALA A 248 21.12 16.69 -27.29
CA ALA A 248 19.95 16.76 -26.40
C ALA A 248 20.01 15.72 -25.26
N ALA A 249 20.51 14.50 -25.54
CA ALA A 249 20.74 13.48 -24.53
C ALA A 249 21.84 13.88 -23.53
N ASN A 250 22.89 14.58 -23.96
CA ASN A 250 23.91 15.14 -23.06
C ASN A 250 23.32 16.22 -22.15
N VAL A 251 22.56 17.17 -22.71
CA VAL A 251 21.85 18.22 -21.96
C VAL A 251 20.95 17.62 -20.88
N CYS A 252 20.14 16.62 -21.24
CA CYS A 252 19.28 15.92 -20.27
C CYS A 252 20.09 15.23 -19.15
N GLY A 253 21.32 14.81 -19.44
CA GLY A 253 22.23 14.10 -18.55
C GLY A 253 23.19 14.99 -17.74
N GLU A 254 23.10 16.30 -17.86
CA GLU A 254 23.85 17.24 -17.02
C GLU A 254 23.45 17.12 -15.55
N ASN A 255 24.40 17.32 -14.64
CA ASN A 255 24.10 17.39 -13.21
C ASN A 255 23.56 18.78 -12.87
N VAL A 256 22.46 18.84 -12.13
CA VAL A 256 21.94 20.05 -11.50
C VAL A 256 21.90 19.88 -9.99
N THR A 257 22.01 20.98 -9.27
CA THR A 257 21.98 20.99 -7.81
C THR A 257 20.55 21.16 -7.31
N ASN A 258 20.19 20.37 -6.31
CA ASN A 258 18.94 20.46 -5.58
C ASN A 258 19.09 21.45 -4.41
N ARG A 259 17.98 21.95 -3.88
CA ARG A 259 17.95 22.86 -2.74
C ARG A 259 18.64 22.31 -1.49
N ASP A 260 18.60 21.00 -1.28
CA ASP A 260 19.26 20.30 -0.18
C ASP A 260 20.79 20.11 -0.38
N GLY A 261 21.32 20.59 -1.51
CA GLY A 261 22.73 20.43 -1.90
C GLY A 261 23.02 19.11 -2.63
N GLY A 262 22.03 18.22 -2.78
CA GLY A 262 22.15 17.02 -3.59
C GLY A 262 22.29 17.34 -5.08
N THR A 263 22.57 16.31 -5.89
CA THR A 263 22.63 16.45 -7.35
C THR A 263 21.70 15.47 -8.04
N GLU A 264 21.01 15.93 -9.07
CA GLU A 264 20.21 15.09 -9.97
C GLU A 264 20.52 15.37 -11.45
N LYS A 265 19.93 14.58 -12.34
CA LYS A 265 20.05 14.79 -13.79
C LYS A 265 19.02 15.81 -14.28
N ARG A 266 19.45 16.71 -15.17
CA ARG A 266 18.67 17.86 -15.62
C ARG A 266 17.27 17.50 -16.11
N TYR A 267 17.13 16.53 -17.02
CA TYR A 267 15.84 16.17 -17.62
C TYR A 267 15.64 14.66 -17.65
N TYR A 268 15.52 14.07 -16.46
CA TYR A 268 15.23 12.65 -16.28
C TYR A 268 13.81 12.47 -15.77
N GLY A 269 13.11 11.46 -16.27
CA GLY A 269 11.71 11.24 -15.96
C GLY A 269 11.24 9.82 -16.20
N GLY A 270 9.93 9.67 -16.25
CA GLY A 270 9.27 8.42 -16.59
C GLY A 270 7.76 8.57 -16.51
N PHE A 271 7.07 7.84 -17.36
CA PHE A 271 5.61 7.79 -17.39
C PHE A 271 5.15 6.59 -18.22
N TRP A 272 3.85 6.41 -18.30
CA TRP A 272 3.25 5.38 -19.13
C TRP A 272 2.08 5.98 -19.93
N PHE A 273 1.76 5.31 -21.02
CA PHE A 273 0.63 5.66 -21.87
C PHE A 273 0.08 4.40 -22.54
N ARG A 274 -1.04 4.53 -23.25
CA ARG A 274 -1.66 3.45 -24.04
C ARG A 274 -1.54 3.75 -25.53
N ALA A 275 -1.52 2.71 -26.35
CA ALA A 275 -1.36 2.81 -27.80
C ALA A 275 -2.45 3.65 -28.49
N GLU A 276 -3.62 3.79 -27.86
CA GLU A 276 -4.74 4.61 -28.36
C GLU A 276 -4.67 6.09 -27.98
N ASN A 277 -3.75 6.47 -27.09
CA ASN A 277 -3.53 7.87 -26.77
C ASN A 277 -3.04 8.64 -28.00
N ASP A 278 -3.27 9.94 -28.02
CA ASP A 278 -2.81 10.78 -29.13
C ASP A 278 -1.27 10.89 -29.14
N PRO A 279 -0.58 10.41 -30.19
CA PRO A 279 0.88 10.53 -30.31
C PRO A 279 1.38 11.97 -30.17
N VAL A 280 0.61 12.94 -30.66
CA VAL A 280 0.99 14.35 -30.54
C VAL A 280 0.99 14.79 -29.08
N GLN A 281 -0.01 14.37 -28.29
CA GLN A 281 -0.06 14.66 -26.86
C GLN A 281 1.08 13.97 -26.10
N VAL A 282 1.35 12.69 -26.37
CA VAL A 282 2.46 11.94 -25.76
C VAL A 282 3.81 12.61 -26.08
N GLY A 283 4.02 12.99 -27.34
CA GLY A 283 5.19 13.74 -27.79
C GLY A 283 5.35 15.07 -27.06
N ARG A 284 4.26 15.87 -26.97
CA ARG A 284 4.26 17.17 -26.29
C ARG A 284 4.63 17.07 -24.80
N LEU A 285 4.20 16.02 -24.11
CA LEU A 285 4.59 15.81 -22.71
C LEU A 285 6.10 15.64 -22.56
N MET A 286 6.73 14.85 -23.43
CA MET A 286 8.19 14.69 -23.43
C MET A 286 8.91 15.97 -23.88
N ASP A 287 8.37 16.66 -24.88
CA ASP A 287 8.92 17.92 -25.39
C ASP A 287 8.90 19.02 -24.30
N GLU A 288 7.79 19.16 -23.55
CA GLU A 288 7.70 20.08 -22.40
C GLU A 288 8.61 19.64 -21.25
N ALA A 289 8.63 18.35 -20.91
CA ALA A 289 9.41 17.85 -19.77
C ALA A 289 10.92 18.02 -19.98
N ALA A 290 11.43 17.90 -21.21
CA ALA A 290 12.86 18.08 -21.52
C ALA A 290 13.19 19.38 -22.26
N GLU A 291 12.22 20.31 -22.38
CA GLU A 291 12.39 21.58 -23.08
C GLU A 291 12.91 21.44 -24.52
N LEU A 292 12.46 20.40 -25.22
CA LEU A 292 12.92 20.05 -26.56
C LEU A 292 12.17 20.86 -27.62
N VAL A 293 12.90 21.29 -28.65
CA VAL A 293 12.31 21.88 -29.86
C VAL A 293 12.73 21.05 -31.07
N ILE A 294 11.78 20.28 -31.60
CA ILE A 294 11.98 19.46 -32.78
C ILE A 294 11.82 20.32 -34.03
N PHE A 295 12.72 20.15 -35.00
CA PHE A 295 12.69 20.90 -36.24
C PHE A 295 13.19 20.06 -37.42
N GLU A 296 12.75 20.42 -38.62
CA GLU A 296 13.28 19.87 -39.86
C GLU A 296 14.49 20.68 -40.31
N ARG A 297 15.60 19.99 -40.60
CA ARG A 297 16.86 20.59 -41.04
C ARG A 297 16.84 20.85 -42.57
N PRO A 298 17.79 21.64 -43.11
CA PRO A 298 17.87 21.88 -44.56
C PRO A 298 18.09 20.62 -45.40
N ASP A 299 18.63 19.56 -44.81
CA ASP A 299 18.88 18.25 -45.42
C ASP A 299 17.67 17.29 -45.35
N GLY A 300 16.54 17.75 -44.80
CA GLY A 300 15.31 16.96 -44.63
C GLY A 300 15.34 16.02 -43.42
N LEU A 301 16.44 15.99 -42.66
CA LEU A 301 16.52 15.19 -41.43
C LEU A 301 15.89 15.94 -40.26
N ILE A 302 15.41 15.18 -39.28
CA ILE A 302 14.77 15.72 -38.08
C ILE A 302 15.83 15.93 -37.00
N GLY A 303 16.06 17.20 -36.67
CA GLY A 303 16.91 17.66 -35.58
C GLY A 303 16.11 18.00 -34.33
N VAL A 304 16.83 18.20 -33.23
CA VAL A 304 16.27 18.62 -31.95
C VAL A 304 17.20 19.62 -31.28
N HIS A 305 16.64 20.73 -30.78
CA HIS A 305 17.33 21.58 -29.82
C HIS A 305 17.10 21.04 -28.42
N GLY A 306 18.18 20.82 -27.66
CA GLY A 306 18.10 20.50 -26.24
C GLY A 306 17.54 21.67 -25.43
N GLY A 307 17.06 21.37 -24.22
CA GLY A 307 16.61 22.37 -23.23
C GLY A 307 17.76 23.17 -22.61
N GLU A 308 18.58 23.82 -23.42
CA GLU A 308 19.72 24.60 -23.00
C GLU A 308 19.77 25.96 -23.71
N PHE A 309 20.52 26.89 -23.14
CA PHE A 309 20.86 28.13 -23.83
C PHE A 309 22.00 27.87 -24.81
N VAL A 310 21.80 28.25 -26.06
CA VAL A 310 22.85 28.26 -27.09
C VAL A 310 23.02 29.69 -27.57
N GLU A 311 24.26 30.18 -27.53
CA GLU A 311 24.59 31.52 -28.01
C GLU A 311 24.18 31.66 -29.49
N PRO A 312 23.38 32.68 -29.86
CA PRO A 312 22.94 32.85 -31.24
C PRO A 312 24.12 33.04 -32.20
N ASP A 313 24.17 32.20 -33.23
CA ASP A 313 25.12 32.34 -34.35
C ASP A 313 24.60 33.27 -35.45
N ILE A 314 23.31 33.61 -35.42
CA ILE A 314 22.68 34.59 -36.33
C ILE A 314 22.50 35.91 -35.59
N ARG A 315 23.10 36.98 -36.14
CA ARG A 315 22.91 38.36 -35.70
C ARG A 315 22.30 39.21 -36.81
N LEU A 316 21.04 39.59 -36.64
CA LEU A 316 20.31 40.49 -37.56
C LEU A 316 20.49 41.94 -37.13
N THR A 317 20.88 42.79 -38.09
CA THR A 317 21.09 44.23 -37.88
C THR A 317 19.97 45.06 -38.54
N ALA A 318 19.99 46.37 -38.32
CA ALA A 318 19.06 47.29 -38.97
C ALA A 318 19.04 47.20 -40.51
N ALA A 319 20.16 46.83 -41.15
CA ALA A 319 20.24 46.67 -42.60
C ALA A 319 19.47 45.43 -43.11
N ASP A 320 19.39 44.39 -42.28
CA ASP A 320 18.78 43.10 -42.62
C ASP A 320 17.25 43.13 -42.41
N ILE A 321 16.78 44.01 -41.53
CA ILE A 321 15.41 44.02 -41.03
C ILE A 321 14.55 44.97 -41.85
N LYS A 322 13.46 44.45 -42.43
CA LYS A 322 12.48 45.23 -43.20
C LYS A 322 11.32 45.74 -42.35
N ARG A 323 10.92 44.96 -41.33
CA ARG A 323 9.80 45.29 -40.45
C ARG A 323 9.99 44.66 -39.07
N VAL A 324 9.62 45.40 -38.02
CA VAL A 324 9.51 44.90 -36.65
C VAL A 324 8.19 45.34 -36.03
N ALA A 325 7.48 44.38 -35.45
CA ALA A 325 6.43 44.64 -34.46
C ALA A 325 6.99 44.24 -33.08
N HIS A 326 6.99 45.16 -32.13
CA HIS A 326 7.47 44.92 -30.76
C HIS A 326 6.35 45.25 -29.77
N ASP A 327 5.95 44.26 -28.98
CA ASP A 327 4.97 44.35 -27.91
C ASP A 327 5.69 44.10 -26.58
N THR A 328 5.71 45.10 -25.70
CA THR A 328 6.33 45.00 -24.37
C THR A 328 5.59 44.05 -23.41
N ASN A 329 4.45 43.50 -23.82
CA ASN A 329 3.67 42.50 -23.11
C ASN A 329 3.21 42.97 -21.71
N GLN A 330 2.79 44.22 -21.56
CA GLN A 330 2.30 44.77 -20.28
C GLN A 330 0.84 44.41 -19.96
N ARG A 331 0.18 43.59 -20.78
CA ARG A 331 -1.26 43.30 -20.65
C ARG A 331 -1.49 42.30 -19.52
N ARG A 332 -2.45 42.59 -18.65
CA ARG A 332 -2.81 41.68 -17.54
C ARG A 332 -3.35 40.33 -18.01
N SER A 333 -3.95 40.26 -19.19
CA SER A 333 -4.48 39.01 -19.75
C SER A 333 -3.41 38.02 -20.23
N SER A 334 -2.15 38.47 -20.38
CA SER A 334 -1.07 37.64 -20.94
C SER A 334 0.09 37.38 -19.99
N THR A 335 0.31 38.24 -19.00
CA THR A 335 1.36 38.08 -17.98
C THR A 335 0.85 37.32 -16.75
N VAL A 336 1.77 36.88 -15.89
CA VAL A 336 1.47 36.12 -14.66
C VAL A 336 2.28 36.65 -13.49
N LEU A 337 1.72 36.55 -12.28
CA LEU A 337 2.40 36.86 -11.02
C LEU A 337 3.10 35.63 -10.42
N ALA A 338 2.60 34.43 -10.75
CA ALA A 338 3.23 33.19 -10.33
C ALA A 338 2.93 32.02 -11.29
N VAL A 339 3.72 30.96 -11.17
CA VAL A 339 3.49 29.69 -11.86
C VAL A 339 3.42 28.57 -10.83
N ARG A 340 2.33 27.80 -10.86
CA ARG A 340 2.15 26.58 -10.07
C ARG A 340 2.74 25.39 -10.81
N GLY A 341 3.22 24.38 -10.07
CA GLY A 341 3.82 23.18 -10.63
C GLY A 341 3.13 21.94 -10.08
N ARG A 342 2.94 20.92 -10.92
CA ARG A 342 2.50 19.58 -10.55
C ARG A 342 3.41 18.55 -11.19
N TRP A 343 3.80 17.56 -10.40
CA TRP A 343 4.76 16.54 -10.78
C TRP A 343 4.45 15.21 -10.08
N THR A 344 5.02 14.13 -10.59
CA THR A 344 4.81 12.77 -10.08
C THR A 344 5.85 12.47 -9.00
N ASP A 345 5.48 12.36 -7.73
CA ASP A 345 6.44 12.13 -6.62
C ASP A 345 6.72 10.65 -6.38
N PRO A 346 7.94 10.14 -6.68
CA PRO A 346 8.30 8.75 -6.41
C PRO A 346 8.23 8.38 -4.92
N ALA A 347 8.48 9.34 -4.01
CA ALA A 347 8.41 9.10 -2.56
C ALA A 347 6.95 8.94 -2.09
N ASN A 348 6.02 9.69 -2.67
CA ASN A 348 4.58 9.53 -2.46
C ASN A 348 3.96 8.51 -3.44
N ARG A 349 4.63 7.36 -3.61
CA ARG A 349 4.15 6.22 -4.42
C ARG A 349 3.80 6.58 -5.88
N TYR A 350 4.53 7.53 -6.47
CA TYR A 350 4.29 8.05 -7.82
C TYR A 350 2.92 8.74 -7.98
N ASN A 351 2.38 9.36 -6.94
CA ASN A 351 1.20 10.21 -7.05
C ASN A 351 1.58 11.62 -7.51
N THR A 352 0.64 12.30 -8.18
CA THR A 352 0.75 13.71 -8.55
C THR A 352 0.65 14.57 -7.29
N VAL A 353 1.64 15.43 -7.10
CA VAL A 353 1.69 16.39 -5.99
C VAL A 353 1.98 17.79 -6.51
N ASP A 354 1.61 18.81 -5.74
CA ASP A 354 1.93 20.20 -6.04
C ASP A 354 3.40 20.50 -5.67
N ALA A 355 4.06 21.30 -6.49
CA ALA A 355 5.38 21.87 -6.22
C ALA A 355 5.26 23.20 -5.46
N ALA A 356 6.38 23.69 -4.93
CA ALA A 356 6.48 25.06 -4.47
C ALA A 356 6.08 26.04 -5.60
N ILE A 357 5.36 27.09 -5.26
CA ILE A 357 4.94 28.10 -6.24
C ILE A 357 6.15 28.97 -6.60
N TYR A 358 6.39 29.17 -7.89
CA TYR A 358 7.40 30.10 -8.37
C TYR A 358 6.77 31.49 -8.58
N GLY A 359 7.30 32.52 -7.91
CA GLY A 359 6.68 33.83 -7.81
C GLY A 359 5.64 33.90 -6.69
N ASP A 360 4.96 35.04 -6.56
CA ASP A 360 3.99 35.28 -5.49
C ASP A 360 2.70 35.89 -6.07
N PRO A 361 1.60 35.12 -6.15
CA PRO A 361 0.33 35.64 -6.64
C PRO A 361 -0.48 36.39 -5.56
N TYR A 362 -0.01 36.44 -4.31
CA TYR A 362 -0.75 36.96 -3.16
C TYR A 362 -0.23 38.33 -2.67
N VAL A 363 0.85 38.83 -3.26
CA VAL A 363 1.46 40.12 -2.91
C VAL A 363 1.45 41.08 -4.11
N GLY A 364 1.03 42.32 -3.87
CA GLY A 364 1.25 43.47 -4.77
C GLY A 364 0.09 43.88 -5.67
N GLU A 365 -0.78 42.97 -6.11
CA GLU A 365 -1.99 43.29 -6.88
C GLU A 365 -3.17 42.39 -6.47
N ASP A 366 -4.40 42.90 -6.47
CA ASP A 366 -5.65 42.13 -6.21
C ASP A 366 -6.02 41.17 -7.38
N THR A 367 -5.04 40.61 -8.09
CA THR A 367 -5.27 39.72 -9.24
C THR A 367 -4.47 38.43 -9.10
N GLU A 368 -5.14 37.27 -9.05
CA GLU A 368 -4.49 35.96 -8.89
C GLU A 368 -4.03 35.36 -10.23
N ARG A 369 -3.24 36.10 -11.00
CA ARG A 369 -2.87 35.71 -12.38
C ARG A 369 -1.79 34.64 -12.35
N THR A 370 -2.19 33.39 -12.51
CA THR A 370 -1.29 32.23 -12.46
C THR A 370 -1.31 31.41 -13.75
N ALA A 371 -0.20 30.70 -13.99
CA ALA A 371 -0.15 29.61 -14.95
C ALA A 371 0.25 28.32 -14.24
N THR A 372 0.03 27.16 -14.86
CA THR A 372 0.39 25.86 -14.30
C THR A 372 1.31 25.09 -15.25
N VAL A 373 2.37 24.51 -14.72
CA VAL A 373 3.12 23.40 -15.34
C VAL A 373 2.56 22.12 -14.72
N ASP A 374 1.97 21.25 -15.53
CA ASP A 374 1.42 19.97 -15.09
C ASP A 374 1.87 18.90 -16.06
N ASN A 375 2.82 18.06 -15.64
CA ASN A 375 3.45 17.09 -16.52
C ASN A 375 3.85 15.82 -15.76
N GLN A 376 3.14 14.73 -16.05
CA GLN A 376 3.30 13.43 -15.40
C GLN A 376 4.63 12.72 -15.69
N ALA A 377 5.39 13.13 -16.71
CA ALA A 377 6.71 12.58 -16.99
C ALA A 377 7.78 13.08 -16.02
N ILE A 378 7.52 14.20 -15.33
CA ILE A 378 8.44 14.83 -14.39
C ILE A 378 8.34 14.13 -13.03
N GLN A 379 9.49 13.69 -12.52
CA GLN A 379 9.58 12.88 -11.29
C GLN A 379 10.50 13.47 -10.22
N SER A 380 10.75 14.78 -10.29
CA SER A 380 11.51 15.52 -9.29
C SER A 380 10.94 16.93 -9.13
N HIS A 381 10.97 17.41 -7.88
CA HIS A 381 10.57 18.77 -7.52
C HIS A 381 11.46 19.83 -8.19
N ASN A 382 12.79 19.67 -8.14
CA ASN A 382 13.73 20.60 -8.74
C ASN A 382 13.52 20.73 -10.26
N HIS A 383 13.22 19.61 -10.93
CA HIS A 383 12.89 19.59 -12.36
C HIS A 383 11.66 20.43 -12.68
N VAL A 384 10.52 20.23 -11.98
CA VAL A 384 9.32 21.05 -12.25
C VAL A 384 9.53 22.51 -11.87
N ALA A 385 10.28 22.82 -10.81
CA ALA A 385 10.60 24.19 -10.39
C ALA A 385 11.38 24.96 -11.48
N ARG A 386 12.35 24.30 -12.14
CA ARG A 386 13.07 24.87 -13.29
C ARG A 386 12.12 25.20 -14.46
N LEU A 387 11.15 24.33 -14.75
CA LEU A 387 10.14 24.61 -15.78
C LEU A 387 9.17 25.72 -15.38
N GLN A 388 8.82 25.84 -14.10
CA GLN A 388 8.01 26.95 -13.59
C GLN A 388 8.72 28.30 -13.81
N LYS A 389 10.03 28.38 -13.53
CA LYS A 389 10.85 29.56 -13.82
C LYS A 389 10.84 29.91 -15.31
N LEU A 390 11.11 28.93 -16.18
CA LEU A 390 11.09 29.15 -17.63
C LEU A 390 9.72 29.65 -18.11
N LYS A 391 8.63 29.03 -17.64
CA LYS A 391 7.27 29.45 -17.99
C LYS A 391 6.94 30.85 -17.48
N TYR A 392 7.40 31.20 -16.28
CA TYR A 392 7.24 32.53 -15.70
C TYR A 392 7.91 33.60 -16.58
N ILE A 393 9.20 33.39 -16.90
CA ILE A 393 9.97 34.32 -17.76
C ILE A 393 9.30 34.47 -19.12
N ARG A 394 8.95 33.34 -19.77
CA ARG A 394 8.35 33.36 -21.11
C ARG A 394 6.96 34.00 -21.16
N LYS A 395 6.13 33.82 -20.13
CA LYS A 395 4.81 34.46 -20.04
C LYS A 395 4.92 35.98 -19.87
N ASN A 396 5.97 36.44 -19.19
CA ASN A 396 6.21 37.84 -18.90
C ASN A 396 7.11 38.56 -19.91
N ALA A 397 7.76 37.82 -20.81
CA ALA A 397 8.67 38.35 -21.81
C ALA A 397 7.98 39.26 -22.87
N PRO A 398 8.65 40.33 -23.33
CA PRO A 398 8.24 41.07 -24.52
C PRO A 398 8.16 40.17 -25.76
N ARG A 399 7.22 40.45 -26.66
CA ARG A 399 7.02 39.72 -27.92
C ARG A 399 7.50 40.54 -29.10
N VAL A 400 8.14 39.88 -30.06
CA VAL A 400 8.61 40.49 -31.30
C VAL A 400 8.19 39.68 -32.52
N THR A 401 7.83 40.36 -33.60
CA THR A 401 7.69 39.79 -34.94
C THR A 401 8.60 40.55 -35.88
N ILE A 402 9.48 39.84 -36.56
CA ILE A 402 10.54 40.40 -37.41
C ILE A 402 10.36 39.87 -38.82
N VAL A 403 10.39 40.77 -39.81
CA VAL A 403 10.55 40.43 -41.22
C VAL A 403 11.94 40.88 -41.64
N ALA A 404 12.78 39.94 -42.02
CA ALA A 404 14.15 40.18 -42.44
C ALA A 404 14.38 39.71 -43.89
N ASP A 405 15.38 40.28 -44.53
CA ASP A 405 15.87 39.84 -45.83
C ASP A 405 16.28 38.36 -45.79
N TYR A 406 15.93 37.62 -46.84
CA TYR A 406 16.20 36.19 -46.92
C TYR A 406 17.68 35.87 -46.74
N GLN A 407 18.61 36.64 -47.32
CA GLN A 407 20.03 36.27 -47.28
C GLN A 407 20.59 36.25 -45.85
N ALA A 408 20.17 37.22 -45.03
CA ALA A 408 20.57 37.30 -43.62
C ALA A 408 19.80 36.30 -42.75
N ALA A 409 18.54 36.00 -43.09
CA ALA A 409 17.64 35.20 -42.25
C ALA A 409 17.41 33.76 -42.71
N LYS A 410 18.04 33.28 -43.80
CA LYS A 410 17.82 31.94 -44.38
C LYS A 410 18.01 30.78 -43.39
N ASN A 411 18.85 30.97 -42.37
CA ASN A 411 19.13 29.94 -41.36
C ASN A 411 18.27 30.07 -40.08
N VAL A 412 17.48 31.14 -39.95
CA VAL A 412 16.61 31.39 -38.79
C VAL A 412 15.63 30.22 -38.53
N PRO A 413 15.03 29.55 -39.54
CA PRO A 413 14.16 28.39 -39.30
C PRO A 413 14.81 27.23 -38.54
N TYR A 414 16.14 27.17 -38.50
CA TYR A 414 16.91 26.06 -37.91
C TYR A 414 17.57 26.43 -36.58
N ARG A 415 17.19 27.56 -35.98
CA ARG A 415 17.74 28.04 -34.70
C ARG A 415 16.62 28.27 -33.70
N ARG A 416 16.92 28.01 -32.43
CA ARG A 416 16.04 28.36 -31.32
C ARG A 416 16.18 29.83 -30.93
N PHE A 417 17.41 30.36 -30.98
CA PHE A 417 17.73 31.73 -30.57
C PHE A 417 18.37 32.52 -31.71
N VAL A 418 17.99 33.80 -31.84
CA VAL A 418 18.57 34.75 -32.80
C VAL A 418 18.89 36.05 -32.09
N ARG A 419 20.03 36.66 -32.41
CA ARG A 419 20.44 37.97 -31.87
C ARG A 419 19.96 39.09 -32.78
N VAL A 420 19.40 40.14 -32.21
CA VAL A 420 18.83 41.28 -32.96
C VAL A 420 19.44 42.58 -32.45
N HIS A 421 19.96 43.38 -33.39
CA HIS A 421 20.53 44.70 -33.16
C HIS A 421 19.82 45.76 -34.02
N LEU A 422 18.76 46.34 -33.45
CA LEU A 422 17.98 47.45 -33.99
C LEU A 422 17.77 48.53 -32.89
N PRO A 423 18.80 49.36 -32.60
CA PRO A 423 18.68 50.47 -31.67
C PRO A 423 17.65 51.52 -32.12
N PRO A 424 16.98 52.24 -31.19
CA PRO A 424 17.08 52.10 -29.74
C PRO A 424 16.15 51.00 -29.17
N ARG A 425 15.33 50.34 -29.99
CA ARG A 425 14.21 49.51 -29.52
C ARG A 425 14.62 48.09 -29.13
N LEU A 426 15.62 47.53 -29.81
CA LEU A 426 16.10 46.15 -29.63
C LEU A 426 17.63 46.14 -29.76
N THR A 427 18.34 46.55 -28.71
CA THR A 427 19.81 46.64 -28.73
C THR A 427 20.43 45.35 -28.19
N GLU A 428 21.03 44.54 -29.07
CA GLU A 428 21.68 43.26 -28.71
C GLU A 428 20.77 42.29 -27.94
N VAL A 429 19.48 42.28 -28.29
CA VAL A 429 18.51 41.40 -27.65
C VAL A 429 18.58 39.99 -28.23
N ILE A 430 18.29 39.01 -27.39
CA ILE A 430 18.15 37.61 -27.80
C ILE A 430 16.66 37.30 -27.95
N VAL A 431 16.29 36.76 -29.10
CA VAL A 431 14.93 36.35 -29.42
C VAL A 431 14.87 34.82 -29.42
N GLU A 432 14.11 34.23 -28.48
CA GLU A 432 13.69 32.83 -28.57
C GLU A 432 12.52 32.74 -29.57
N ILE A 433 12.68 31.94 -30.62
CA ILE A 433 11.65 31.76 -31.65
C ILE A 433 10.53 30.88 -31.09
N THR A 434 9.30 31.38 -31.12
CA THR A 434 8.13 30.69 -30.55
C THR A 434 7.07 30.33 -31.60
N SER A 435 7.29 30.69 -32.87
CA SER A 435 6.41 30.36 -33.98
C SER A 435 7.22 29.85 -35.18
N THR A 436 6.60 29.01 -36.00
CA THR A 436 7.21 28.53 -37.24
C THR A 436 7.55 29.70 -38.16
N PRO A 437 8.84 29.91 -38.51
CA PRO A 437 9.22 30.96 -39.45
C PRO A 437 8.62 30.74 -40.84
N LYS A 438 8.28 31.84 -41.53
CA LYS A 438 7.61 31.84 -42.84
C LYS A 438 8.52 32.43 -43.90
N LEU A 439 8.74 31.67 -44.97
CA LEU A 439 9.49 32.13 -46.14
C LEU A 439 8.55 32.75 -47.18
N SER A 440 8.87 33.96 -47.65
CA SER A 440 8.24 34.57 -48.83
C SER A 440 9.22 34.57 -49.99
N LEU A 441 8.99 33.72 -50.99
CA LEU A 441 9.79 33.68 -52.21
C LEU A 441 9.53 34.89 -53.12
N ARG A 442 8.32 35.47 -53.07
CA ARG A 442 7.98 36.67 -53.85
C ARG A 442 8.76 37.89 -53.39
N ASN A 443 8.89 38.07 -52.08
CA ASN A 443 9.54 39.24 -51.49
C ASN A 443 10.98 38.95 -51.05
N LEU A 444 11.43 37.70 -51.13
CA LEU A 444 12.71 37.21 -50.61
C LEU A 444 12.93 37.63 -49.14
N THR A 445 11.95 37.32 -48.29
CA THR A 445 12.01 37.62 -46.84
C THR A 445 11.67 36.41 -45.99
N VAL A 446 12.19 36.39 -44.76
CA VAL A 446 11.78 35.47 -43.69
C VAL A 446 11.05 36.26 -42.61
N GLU A 447 9.84 35.83 -42.26
CA GLU A 447 9.08 36.35 -41.11
C GLU A 447 9.13 35.35 -39.97
N PHE A 448 9.47 35.80 -38.76
CA PHE A 448 9.43 34.96 -37.56
C PHE A 448 8.94 35.77 -36.36
N SER A 449 8.34 35.08 -35.39
CA SER A 449 7.93 35.67 -34.12
C SER A 449 8.57 34.93 -32.96
N GLY A 450 8.83 35.69 -31.89
CA GLY A 450 9.46 35.18 -30.70
C GLY A 450 9.25 36.08 -29.50
N ILE A 451 9.98 35.76 -28.46
CA ILE A 451 10.01 36.51 -27.20
C ILE A 451 11.44 36.92 -26.88
N VAL A 452 11.59 38.07 -26.23
CA VAL A 452 12.90 38.55 -25.78
C VAL A 452 13.24 37.85 -24.47
N VAL A 453 14.35 37.14 -24.45
CA VAL A 453 14.83 36.36 -23.29
C VAL A 453 16.24 36.79 -22.90
N PRO A 454 16.62 36.64 -21.62
CA PRO A 454 17.99 36.90 -21.22
C PRO A 454 18.90 35.71 -21.58
N SER A 455 20.22 35.96 -21.57
CA SER A 455 21.23 34.93 -21.86
C SER A 455 21.37 33.89 -20.75
N ASP A 456 20.94 34.22 -19.53
CA ASP A 456 20.89 33.33 -18.36
C ASP A 456 19.52 32.65 -18.18
N LEU A 457 18.69 32.56 -19.23
CA LEU A 457 17.34 31.98 -19.20
C LEU A 457 17.27 30.62 -18.47
N TYR A 458 18.29 29.78 -18.63
CA TYR A 458 18.38 28.45 -18.04
C TYR A 458 19.20 28.38 -16.74
N ALA A 459 19.74 29.49 -16.25
CA ALA A 459 20.39 29.54 -14.95
C ALA A 459 19.34 29.32 -13.85
N PHE A 460 19.64 28.48 -12.86
CA PHE A 460 18.72 28.18 -11.76
C PHE A 460 19.50 28.04 -10.45
N ASN A 461 19.20 28.90 -9.48
CA ASN A 461 19.77 28.84 -8.14
C ASN A 461 18.80 28.10 -7.21
N ALA A 462 19.00 26.79 -7.06
CA ALA A 462 18.09 25.93 -6.29
C ALA A 462 17.94 26.35 -4.82
N ALA A 463 18.97 26.96 -4.22
CA ALA A 463 18.91 27.41 -2.82
C ALA A 463 17.87 28.52 -2.59
N THR A 464 17.56 29.32 -3.62
CA THR A 464 16.62 30.45 -3.52
C THR A 464 15.38 30.29 -4.39
N GLU A 465 15.46 29.53 -5.48
CA GLU A 465 14.41 29.48 -6.52
C GLU A 465 13.59 28.19 -6.51
N GLU A 466 14.07 27.10 -5.90
CA GLU A 466 13.34 25.82 -5.91
C GLU A 466 12.13 25.83 -4.97
N GLY A 467 12.23 26.49 -3.81
CA GLY A 467 11.18 26.51 -2.80
C GLY A 467 11.01 25.16 -2.07
N GLU A 468 10.10 25.12 -1.10
CA GLU A 468 9.78 23.91 -0.34
C GLU A 468 8.50 23.25 -0.86
N PRO A 469 8.55 21.98 -1.32
CA PRO A 469 7.32 21.27 -1.65
C PRO A 469 6.51 21.03 -0.37
N GLY A 470 5.19 20.89 -0.53
CA GLY A 470 4.31 20.50 0.58
C GLY A 470 4.69 19.13 1.14
N ALA A 471 4.37 18.89 2.42
CA ALA A 471 4.62 17.60 3.04
C ALA A 471 3.72 16.51 2.43
N SER A 472 4.31 15.37 2.07
CA SER A 472 3.58 14.18 1.65
C SER A 472 3.02 13.45 2.87
N VAL A 473 1.70 13.22 2.91
CA VAL A 473 1.08 12.37 3.94
C VAL A 473 1.31 10.91 3.59
N THR A 474 1.97 10.16 4.49
CA THR A 474 2.07 8.71 4.33
C THR A 474 0.84 8.07 4.97
N PRO A 475 0.00 7.34 4.22
CA PRO A 475 -1.12 6.61 4.82
C PRO A 475 -0.58 5.60 5.84
N LEU A 476 -1.04 5.67 7.08
CA LEU A 476 -0.78 4.61 8.05
C LEU A 476 -1.49 3.33 7.59
N PRO A 477 -0.82 2.17 7.65
CA PRO A 477 -1.51 0.90 7.43
C PRO A 477 -2.64 0.76 8.46
N PRO A 478 -3.74 0.07 8.12
CA PRO A 478 -4.80 -0.21 9.09
C PRO A 478 -4.21 -0.88 10.33
N GLY A 479 -4.54 -0.34 11.51
CA GLY A 479 -4.26 -1.04 12.77
C GLY A 479 -5.07 -2.33 12.84
N GLY A 480 -4.47 -3.40 13.34
CA GLY A 480 -5.20 -4.64 13.63
C GLY A 480 -6.23 -4.45 14.76
N VAL A 481 -6.99 -5.50 15.05
CA VAL A 481 -7.90 -5.50 16.19
C VAL A 481 -7.07 -5.40 17.49
N PRO A 482 -7.35 -4.42 18.37
CA PRO A 482 -6.54 -4.23 19.57
C PRO A 482 -6.72 -5.39 20.56
N SER A 483 -5.65 -5.75 21.27
CA SER A 483 -5.74 -6.77 22.32
C SER A 483 -6.49 -6.24 23.55
N PRO A 484 -7.26 -7.11 24.25
CA PRO A 484 -7.91 -6.73 25.50
C PRO A 484 -6.90 -6.27 26.57
N VAL A 485 -7.31 -5.32 27.42
CA VAL A 485 -6.48 -4.75 28.50
C VAL A 485 -7.14 -5.06 29.85
N ASN A 486 -6.31 -5.28 30.88
CA ASN A 486 -6.75 -5.62 32.24
C ASN A 486 -7.70 -6.82 32.29
N PHE A 487 -7.38 -7.85 31.48
CA PHE A 487 -8.11 -9.11 31.50
C PHE A 487 -7.87 -9.84 32.84
N ASP A 488 -8.96 -10.22 33.51
CA ASP A 488 -8.96 -11.04 34.72
C ASP A 488 -10.12 -12.04 34.67
N VAL A 489 -10.07 -13.07 35.53
CA VAL A 489 -11.14 -14.06 35.73
C VAL A 489 -11.35 -14.29 37.22
N ALA A 490 -12.59 -14.05 37.68
CA ALA A 490 -13.06 -14.46 39.00
C ALA A 490 -13.78 -15.81 38.90
N ILE A 491 -13.69 -16.64 39.95
CA ILE A 491 -14.50 -17.87 40.05
C ILE A 491 -15.73 -17.54 40.88
N ASP A 492 -16.87 -17.52 40.20
CA ASP A 492 -18.17 -17.28 40.79
C ASP A 492 -18.99 -18.57 40.84
N THR A 493 -20.06 -18.54 41.62
CA THR A 493 -20.90 -19.70 41.89
C THR A 493 -22.37 -19.40 41.66
N GLU A 494 -23.10 -20.36 41.11
CA GLU A 494 -24.54 -20.28 40.90
C GLU A 494 -25.24 -21.52 41.46
N VAL A 495 -26.41 -21.34 42.08
CA VAL A 495 -27.24 -22.45 42.57
C VAL A 495 -28.00 -23.05 41.39
N ILE A 496 -27.80 -24.34 41.16
CA ILE A 496 -28.49 -25.11 40.12
C ILE A 496 -29.66 -25.92 40.70
N THR A 497 -30.52 -26.44 39.82
CA THR A 497 -31.69 -27.24 40.18
C THR A 497 -31.30 -28.40 41.10
N GLY A 498 -31.99 -28.51 42.25
CA GLY A 498 -31.68 -29.52 43.28
C GLY A 498 -30.84 -28.99 44.45
N GLY A 499 -30.53 -27.70 44.49
CA GLY A 499 -29.83 -27.06 45.62
C GLY A 499 -28.32 -27.29 45.65
N GLN A 500 -27.75 -27.83 44.57
CA GLN A 500 -26.31 -27.89 44.38
C GLN A 500 -25.79 -26.56 43.84
N THR A 501 -24.53 -26.25 44.13
CA THR A 501 -23.84 -25.07 43.61
C THR A 501 -22.85 -25.51 42.53
N ALA A 502 -22.72 -24.74 41.46
CA ALA A 502 -21.74 -24.97 40.40
C ALA A 502 -20.84 -23.75 40.22
N ALA A 503 -19.55 -23.99 39.96
CA ALA A 503 -18.57 -22.94 39.69
C ALA A 503 -18.53 -22.58 38.20
N PHE A 504 -18.28 -21.31 37.89
CA PHE A 504 -17.94 -20.82 36.55
C PHE A 504 -16.92 -19.67 36.64
N GLY A 505 -16.20 -19.43 35.56
CA GLY A 505 -15.31 -18.28 35.43
C GLY A 505 -16.07 -17.07 34.90
N GLN A 506 -16.07 -15.98 35.65
CA GLN A 506 -16.53 -14.67 35.20
C GLN A 506 -15.31 -13.87 34.74
N ALA A 507 -15.12 -13.77 33.42
CA ALA A 507 -14.05 -12.96 32.85
C ALA A 507 -14.46 -11.49 32.79
N SER A 508 -13.51 -10.58 33.04
CA SER A 508 -13.68 -9.14 32.93
C SER A 508 -12.50 -8.47 32.23
N TRP A 509 -12.73 -7.31 31.62
CA TRP A 509 -11.73 -6.49 30.93
C TRP A 509 -12.17 -5.03 30.84
N ASP A 510 -11.25 -4.13 30.48
CA ASP A 510 -11.58 -2.72 30.28
C ASP A 510 -12.39 -2.51 28.99
N PHE A 511 -13.44 -1.68 29.07
CA PHE A 511 -14.17 -1.27 27.88
C PHE A 511 -13.26 -0.49 26.91
N MET A 512 -13.19 -0.96 25.66
CA MET A 512 -12.41 -0.30 24.61
C MET A 512 -13.29 0.33 23.52
N SER A 513 -14.32 -0.39 23.05
CA SER A 513 -15.20 0.05 21.95
C SER A 513 -16.41 -0.86 21.79
N ASP A 514 -17.54 -0.30 21.35
CA ASP A 514 -18.74 -1.03 20.92
C ASP A 514 -18.57 -1.76 19.57
N ALA A 515 -17.44 -1.60 18.87
CA ALA A 515 -17.17 -2.34 17.64
C ALA A 515 -16.55 -3.73 17.89
N LEU A 516 -16.28 -4.08 19.16
CA LEU A 516 -15.57 -5.28 19.55
C LEU A 516 -16.51 -6.31 20.19
N LEU A 517 -16.25 -7.57 19.88
CA LEU A 517 -16.72 -8.74 20.63
C LEU A 517 -15.52 -9.42 21.26
N TYR A 518 -15.69 -10.06 22.40
CA TYR A 518 -14.60 -10.73 23.10
C TYR A 518 -14.87 -12.22 23.18
N GLU A 519 -13.85 -13.02 22.85
CA GLU A 519 -13.89 -14.47 22.99
C GLU A 519 -13.07 -14.89 24.20
N LEU A 520 -13.72 -15.46 25.20
CA LEU A 520 -13.09 -16.14 26.32
C LEU A 520 -12.87 -17.59 25.95
N GLU A 521 -11.64 -18.07 26.12
CA GLU A 521 -11.29 -19.49 26.01
C GLU A 521 -10.83 -20.03 27.37
N TRP A 522 -11.25 -21.23 27.73
CA TRP A 522 -10.80 -21.93 28.93
C TRP A 522 -10.57 -23.42 28.69
N GLN A 523 -9.64 -24.00 29.45
CA GLN A 523 -9.28 -25.41 29.42
C GLN A 523 -8.69 -25.85 30.76
N PRO A 524 -8.87 -27.10 31.24
CA PRO A 524 -8.12 -27.61 32.38
C PRO A 524 -6.61 -27.49 32.15
N THR A 525 -5.82 -27.19 33.19
CA THR A 525 -4.35 -27.11 33.07
C THR A 525 -3.71 -28.46 32.76
N SER A 526 -4.41 -29.56 33.05
CA SER A 526 -4.03 -30.92 32.65
C SER A 526 -4.26 -31.23 31.16
N GLU A 527 -5.01 -30.38 30.45
CA GLU A 527 -5.38 -30.54 29.03
C GLU A 527 -6.13 -31.85 28.70
N ILE A 528 -6.67 -32.54 29.71
CA ILE A 528 -7.42 -33.79 29.52
C ILE A 528 -8.73 -33.59 28.75
N GLU A 529 -9.27 -32.37 28.79
CA GLU A 529 -10.41 -31.94 28.00
C GLU A 529 -9.98 -30.87 26.99
N PRO A 530 -10.65 -30.78 25.82
CA PRO A 530 -10.36 -29.75 24.84
C PRO A 530 -10.74 -28.35 25.37
N ALA A 531 -10.09 -27.32 24.82
CA ALA A 531 -10.44 -25.94 25.07
C ALA A 531 -11.88 -25.63 24.62
N ARG A 532 -12.57 -24.80 25.40
CA ARG A 532 -13.95 -24.34 25.15
C ARG A 532 -13.93 -22.83 25.08
N SER A 533 -14.89 -22.23 24.37
CA SER A 533 -14.99 -20.77 24.31
C SER A 533 -16.42 -20.25 24.42
N ALA A 534 -16.53 -18.98 24.79
CA ALA A 534 -17.75 -18.19 24.87
C ALA A 534 -17.51 -16.79 24.33
N MET A 535 -18.51 -16.24 23.65
CA MET A 535 -18.47 -14.89 23.08
C MET A 535 -19.26 -13.92 23.97
N SER A 536 -18.70 -12.74 24.21
CA SER A 536 -19.44 -11.61 24.76
C SER A 536 -20.47 -11.09 23.76
N LYS A 537 -21.41 -10.26 24.22
CA LYS A 537 -22.16 -9.37 23.33
C LYS A 537 -21.44 -8.04 23.16
N THR A 538 -21.92 -7.25 22.21
CA THR A 538 -21.43 -5.90 21.97
C THR A 538 -21.67 -5.00 23.19
N GLY A 539 -20.65 -4.25 23.60
CA GLY A 539 -20.72 -3.31 24.72
C GLY A 539 -20.55 -3.94 26.11
N GLU A 540 -20.49 -5.28 26.20
CA GLU A 540 -20.22 -5.97 27.46
C GLU A 540 -18.73 -5.90 27.82
N THR A 541 -18.44 -5.80 29.12
CA THR A 541 -17.08 -5.84 29.69
C THR A 541 -16.83 -7.14 30.46
N GLU A 542 -17.75 -8.09 30.37
CA GLU A 542 -17.67 -9.37 31.03
C GLU A 542 -18.26 -10.49 30.17
N VAL A 543 -17.73 -11.71 30.32
CA VAL A 543 -18.30 -12.92 29.72
C VAL A 543 -18.11 -14.10 30.65
N ARG A 544 -19.16 -14.91 30.82
CA ARG A 544 -19.11 -16.11 31.65
C ARG A 544 -18.67 -17.33 30.86
N SER A 545 -17.88 -18.19 31.48
CA SER A 545 -17.66 -19.55 31.00
C SER A 545 -18.89 -20.44 31.20
N GLY A 546 -18.86 -21.63 30.62
CA GLY A 546 -19.71 -22.74 31.07
C GLY A 546 -19.33 -23.22 32.47
N TYR A 547 -20.11 -24.12 33.04
CA TYR A 547 -19.80 -24.71 34.34
C TYR A 547 -18.48 -25.49 34.31
N LEU A 548 -17.75 -25.37 35.42
CA LEU A 548 -16.44 -25.95 35.64
C LEU A 548 -16.53 -27.11 36.63
N SER A 549 -15.61 -28.08 36.49
CA SER A 549 -15.52 -29.20 37.43
C SER A 549 -14.88 -28.75 38.74
N ASP A 550 -15.54 -29.05 39.85
CA ASP A 550 -15.08 -28.66 41.19
C ASP A 550 -13.69 -29.23 41.52
N GLY A 551 -12.83 -28.41 42.12
CA GLY A 551 -11.45 -28.74 42.46
C GLY A 551 -10.47 -28.79 41.27
N VAL A 552 -10.93 -28.56 40.04
CA VAL A 552 -10.07 -28.57 38.84
C VAL A 552 -9.49 -27.18 38.58
N GLU A 553 -8.20 -27.14 38.25
CA GLU A 553 -7.51 -25.93 37.83
C GLU A 553 -7.67 -25.70 36.32
N TYR A 554 -8.05 -24.48 35.94
CA TYR A 554 -8.27 -24.06 34.56
C TYR A 554 -7.36 -22.89 34.20
N LYS A 555 -6.92 -22.86 32.94
CA LYS A 555 -6.27 -21.70 32.31
C LYS A 555 -7.28 -20.99 31.41
N PHE A 556 -7.33 -19.66 31.49
CA PHE A 556 -8.25 -18.78 30.77
C PHE A 556 -7.50 -17.73 29.97
N ARG A 557 -7.99 -17.37 28.78
CA ARG A 557 -7.45 -16.27 27.98
C ARG A 557 -8.55 -15.60 27.17
N LEU A 558 -8.32 -14.36 26.76
CA LEU A 558 -9.29 -13.53 26.04
C LEU A 558 -8.67 -13.01 24.74
N ARG A 559 -9.48 -12.84 23.70
CA ARG A 559 -9.12 -12.05 22.52
C ARG A 559 -10.29 -11.22 22.04
N ALA A 560 -10.01 -10.09 21.41
CA ALA A 560 -11.02 -9.26 20.80
C ALA A 560 -11.24 -9.67 19.33
N TRP A 561 -12.45 -9.44 18.84
CA TRP A 561 -12.91 -9.69 17.47
C TRP A 561 -13.57 -8.44 16.90
N SER A 562 -13.28 -8.14 15.64
CA SER A 562 -13.99 -7.13 14.87
C SER A 562 -13.99 -7.50 13.40
N ASN A 563 -15.14 -7.36 12.73
CA ASN A 563 -15.29 -7.60 11.29
C ASN A 563 -14.54 -8.86 10.79
N GLY A 564 -14.70 -9.99 11.47
CA GLY A 564 -14.09 -11.28 11.07
C GLY A 564 -12.56 -11.39 11.21
N ALA A 565 -11.91 -10.45 11.88
CA ALA A 565 -10.53 -10.56 12.35
C ALA A 565 -10.49 -10.53 13.89
N SER A 566 -9.48 -11.16 14.49
CA SER A 566 -9.20 -11.10 15.93
C SER A 566 -7.84 -10.51 16.26
N SER A 567 -7.72 -10.00 17.48
CA SER A 567 -6.43 -9.68 18.11
C SER A 567 -5.63 -10.94 18.40
N ASP A 568 -4.42 -10.76 18.93
CA ASP A 568 -3.73 -11.83 19.64
C ASP A 568 -4.45 -12.17 20.95
N TRP A 569 -4.21 -13.38 21.44
CA TRP A 569 -4.68 -13.80 22.76
C TRP A 569 -3.92 -13.06 23.88
N THR A 570 -4.61 -12.78 24.98
CA THR A 570 -3.97 -12.40 26.24
C THR A 570 -3.13 -13.55 26.81
N ALA A 571 -2.29 -13.24 27.81
CA ALA A 571 -1.67 -14.27 28.64
C ALA A 571 -2.73 -15.09 29.39
N TYR A 572 -2.35 -16.30 29.80
CA TYR A 572 -3.25 -17.17 30.56
C TYR A 572 -3.41 -16.69 32.01
N GLU A 573 -4.66 -16.57 32.46
CA GLU A 573 -5.04 -16.48 33.87
C GLU A 573 -5.37 -17.89 34.39
N ILE A 574 -4.80 -18.30 35.53
CA ILE A 574 -5.01 -19.63 36.10
C ILE A 574 -5.89 -19.53 37.34
N ARG A 575 -6.97 -20.30 37.41
CA ARG A 575 -7.90 -20.33 38.56
C ARG A 575 -8.36 -21.75 38.86
N THR A 576 -8.54 -22.07 40.14
CA THR A 576 -9.16 -23.32 40.59
C THR A 576 -10.67 -23.13 40.73
N ALA A 577 -11.45 -23.97 40.06
CA ALA A 577 -12.89 -23.98 40.21
C ALA A 577 -13.27 -24.50 41.59
N THR A 578 -14.03 -23.70 42.35
CA THR A 578 -14.49 -24.04 43.70
C THR A 578 -15.99 -23.83 43.75
N ALA A 579 -16.76 -24.92 43.78
CA ALA A 579 -18.21 -24.89 43.72
C ALA A 579 -18.85 -24.45 45.04
N ASP A 580 -18.22 -24.76 46.18
CA ASP A 580 -18.57 -24.22 47.49
C ASP A 580 -17.35 -23.54 48.14
N PRO A 581 -17.24 -22.21 48.08
CA PRO A 581 -16.13 -21.47 48.68
C PRO A 581 -16.29 -21.28 50.19
N VAL A 582 -17.41 -21.67 50.79
CA VAL A 582 -17.70 -21.46 52.21
C VAL A 582 -17.22 -22.67 53.00
N ALA A 583 -16.29 -22.45 53.93
CA ALA A 583 -15.87 -23.51 54.84
C ALA A 583 -17.04 -23.98 55.73
N PRO A 584 -17.11 -25.27 56.10
CA PRO A 584 -18.04 -25.71 57.13
C PRO A 584 -17.62 -25.15 58.50
N GLY A 585 -18.46 -25.32 59.53
CA GLY A 585 -18.07 -25.02 60.90
C GLY A 585 -16.90 -25.91 61.37
N SER A 586 -16.21 -25.49 62.43
CA SER A 586 -15.20 -26.35 63.08
C SER A 586 -15.87 -27.52 63.82
N VAL A 587 -15.16 -28.64 63.93
CA VAL A 587 -15.60 -29.77 64.77
C VAL A 587 -15.67 -29.37 66.24
N THR A 588 -16.44 -30.12 67.04
CA THR A 588 -16.50 -29.93 68.50
C THR A 588 -16.22 -31.24 69.22
N GLY A 589 -15.96 -31.21 70.53
CA GLY A 589 -15.67 -32.43 71.30
C GLY A 589 -14.40 -33.17 70.85
N ALA A 590 -13.50 -32.50 70.14
CA ALA A 590 -12.31 -33.09 69.55
C ALA A 590 -11.36 -33.61 70.65
N SER A 591 -11.00 -34.89 70.59
CA SER A 591 -10.07 -35.52 71.53
C SER A 591 -9.18 -36.56 70.85
N LEU A 592 -8.08 -36.90 71.50
CA LEU A 592 -7.12 -37.89 71.01
C LEU A 592 -6.73 -38.84 72.14
N THR A 593 -6.95 -40.14 71.92
CA THR A 593 -6.63 -41.19 72.89
C THR A 593 -5.49 -42.06 72.37
N GLY A 594 -4.48 -42.31 73.20
CA GLY A 594 -3.32 -43.13 72.82
C GLY A 594 -3.52 -44.62 73.10
N GLY A 595 -2.91 -45.48 72.27
CA GLY A 595 -2.88 -46.93 72.44
C GLY A 595 -1.58 -47.56 71.94
N VAL A 596 -1.51 -48.89 71.92
CA VAL A 596 -0.31 -49.61 71.45
C VAL A 596 -0.15 -49.42 69.94
N GLY A 597 0.88 -48.69 69.53
CA GLY A 597 1.15 -48.37 68.12
C GLY A 597 0.07 -47.57 67.38
N GLN A 598 -0.85 -46.90 68.10
CA GLN A 598 -2.00 -46.22 67.52
C GLN A 598 -2.48 -45.01 68.33
N VAL A 599 -3.25 -44.14 67.70
CA VAL A 599 -4.08 -43.11 68.34
C VAL A 599 -5.50 -43.18 67.79
N GLU A 600 -6.49 -42.82 68.60
CA GLU A 600 -7.88 -42.69 68.21
C GLU A 600 -8.31 -41.23 68.31
N PHE A 601 -8.80 -40.68 67.20
CA PHE A 601 -9.45 -39.39 67.15
C PHE A 601 -10.94 -39.57 67.42
N ASP A 602 -11.51 -38.72 68.27
CA ASP A 602 -12.96 -38.62 68.49
C ASP A 602 -13.40 -37.18 68.32
N TRP A 603 -14.51 -36.94 67.63
CA TRP A 603 -15.09 -35.60 67.47
C TRP A 603 -16.59 -35.64 67.17
N THR A 604 -17.23 -34.48 67.25
CA THR A 604 -18.56 -34.24 66.71
C THR A 604 -18.43 -33.32 65.49
N ALA A 605 -18.88 -33.81 64.33
CA ALA A 605 -18.91 -33.03 63.10
C ALA A 605 -19.75 -31.75 63.27
N PRO A 606 -19.37 -30.62 62.64
CA PRO A 606 -20.15 -29.39 62.71
C PRO A 606 -21.58 -29.60 62.22
N ASN A 607 -22.52 -28.86 62.79
CA ASN A 607 -23.89 -28.77 62.27
C ASN A 607 -23.96 -27.78 61.09
N SER A 608 -23.18 -28.06 60.05
CA SER A 608 -23.10 -27.28 58.82
C SER A 608 -23.60 -28.13 57.67
N ALA A 609 -24.57 -27.61 56.90
CA ALA A 609 -25.16 -28.35 55.79
C ALA A 609 -24.15 -28.74 54.70
N ASN A 610 -23.04 -28.00 54.60
CA ASN A 610 -21.96 -28.24 53.66
C ASN A 610 -20.78 -29.04 54.23
N TYR A 611 -20.90 -29.59 55.45
CA TYR A 611 -19.89 -30.52 55.96
C TYR A 611 -19.83 -31.79 55.09
N PHE A 612 -18.62 -32.22 54.77
CA PHE A 612 -18.39 -33.41 53.94
C PHE A 612 -17.46 -34.42 54.61
N ALA A 613 -16.38 -33.96 55.21
CA ALA A 613 -15.38 -34.80 55.84
C ALA A 613 -14.56 -34.04 56.88
N SER A 614 -13.79 -34.78 57.68
CA SER A 614 -12.76 -34.26 58.58
C SER A 614 -11.39 -34.81 58.21
N ARG A 615 -10.45 -33.92 57.92
CA ARG A 615 -9.03 -34.23 57.74
C ARG A 615 -8.35 -34.29 59.10
N LEU A 616 -7.67 -35.39 59.38
CA LEU A 616 -7.02 -35.68 60.66
C LEU A 616 -5.52 -35.54 60.49
N TYR A 617 -4.89 -34.71 61.31
CA TYR A 617 -3.46 -34.42 61.25
C TYR A 617 -2.78 -34.78 62.56
N LEU A 618 -1.53 -35.25 62.49
CA LEU A 618 -0.67 -35.49 63.64
C LEU A 618 0.63 -34.70 63.55
N ASN A 619 1.12 -34.25 64.71
CA ASN A 619 2.45 -33.67 64.86
C ASN A 619 3.10 -34.20 66.15
N THR A 620 4.43 -34.18 66.23
CA THR A 620 5.19 -34.48 67.46
C THR A 620 5.37 -33.23 68.35
N SER A 621 4.91 -32.08 67.87
CA SER A 621 4.88 -30.81 68.61
C SER A 621 3.46 -30.25 68.68
N ASN A 622 3.16 -29.44 69.70
CA ASN A 622 1.84 -28.81 69.88
C ASN A 622 1.64 -27.63 68.90
N SER A 623 1.71 -27.91 67.60
CA SER A 623 1.51 -26.94 66.53
C SER A 623 0.89 -27.61 65.32
N PHE A 624 -0.07 -26.93 64.68
CA PHE A 624 -0.57 -27.37 63.39
C PHE A 624 0.48 -27.19 62.28
N VAL A 625 1.39 -26.22 62.45
CA VAL A 625 2.51 -26.01 61.51
C VAL A 625 3.41 -27.25 61.54
N GLY A 626 3.56 -27.90 60.38
CA GLY A 626 4.31 -29.15 60.26
C GLY A 626 3.52 -30.41 60.62
N ALA A 627 2.22 -30.31 60.93
CA ALA A 627 1.37 -31.48 61.12
C ALA A 627 1.16 -32.22 59.80
N THR A 628 1.19 -33.55 59.85
CA THR A 628 1.05 -34.43 58.68
C THR A 628 -0.38 -34.97 58.63
N LEU A 629 -1.02 -34.91 57.45
CA LEU A 629 -2.33 -35.53 57.23
C LEU A 629 -2.18 -37.05 57.35
N VAL A 630 -2.94 -37.65 58.28
CA VAL A 630 -2.89 -39.09 58.53
C VAL A 630 -4.15 -39.83 58.09
N ALA A 631 -5.28 -39.14 57.99
CA ALA A 631 -6.52 -39.69 57.45
C ALA A 631 -7.49 -38.57 57.02
N THR A 632 -8.42 -38.90 56.13
CA THR A 632 -9.61 -38.10 55.84
C THR A 632 -10.82 -39.00 56.11
N GLU A 633 -11.69 -38.59 57.02
CA GLU A 633 -12.90 -39.35 57.39
C GLU A 633 -14.14 -38.65 56.88
N TYR A 634 -14.95 -39.37 56.08
CA TYR A 634 -16.19 -38.86 55.50
C TYR A 634 -17.35 -39.17 56.43
N GLY A 635 -18.22 -38.18 56.69
CA GLY A 635 -19.30 -38.34 57.65
C GLY A 635 -20.47 -37.38 57.40
N ALA A 636 -21.53 -37.54 58.19
CA ALA A 636 -22.69 -36.66 58.15
C ALA A 636 -22.52 -35.47 59.12
N ALA A 637 -23.15 -34.34 58.78
CA ALA A 637 -23.19 -33.17 59.67
C ALA A 637 -23.85 -33.52 61.03
N ALA A 638 -23.38 -32.86 62.10
CA ALA A 638 -23.86 -33.05 63.47
C ALA A 638 -23.78 -34.48 64.04
N ALA A 639 -23.03 -35.38 63.40
CA ALA A 639 -22.79 -36.74 63.90
C ALA A 639 -21.51 -36.80 64.75
N ASN A 640 -21.52 -37.67 65.77
CA ASN A 640 -20.28 -38.09 66.42
C ASN A 640 -19.54 -39.05 65.50
N ASP A 641 -18.22 -38.91 65.42
CA ASP A 641 -17.38 -39.69 64.54
C ASP A 641 -16.02 -39.96 65.21
N ALA A 642 -15.37 -41.04 64.82
CA ALA A 642 -14.11 -41.47 65.39
C ALA A 642 -13.26 -42.24 64.38
N ARG A 643 -11.93 -42.10 64.50
CA ARG A 643 -10.97 -42.78 63.62
C ARG A 643 -9.72 -43.20 64.37
N THR A 644 -9.44 -44.50 64.35
CA THR A 644 -8.14 -45.03 64.79
C THR A 644 -7.10 -44.92 63.67
N VAL A 645 -5.96 -44.30 63.99
CA VAL A 645 -4.76 -44.22 63.16
C VAL A 645 -3.70 -45.14 63.76
N THR A 646 -3.27 -46.14 63.01
CA THR A 646 -2.33 -47.19 63.45
C THR A 646 -0.96 -47.05 62.79
N GLY A 647 0.03 -47.84 63.23
CA GLY A 647 1.38 -47.84 62.64
C GLY A 647 2.28 -46.72 63.15
N LEU A 648 1.96 -46.16 64.32
CA LEU A 648 2.73 -45.09 64.95
C LEU A 648 3.82 -45.67 65.85
N SER A 649 5.00 -45.04 65.86
CA SER A 649 6.06 -45.34 66.82
C SER A 649 5.67 -44.83 68.22
N ALA A 650 6.22 -45.44 69.27
CA ALA A 650 6.05 -44.94 70.63
C ALA A 650 6.53 -43.49 70.76
N GLY A 651 5.72 -42.62 71.39
CA GLY A 651 5.99 -41.20 71.50
C GLY A 651 4.76 -40.34 71.81
N SER A 652 4.99 -39.04 72.05
CA SER A 652 3.92 -38.06 72.23
C SER A 652 3.50 -37.46 70.90
N TYR A 653 2.20 -37.46 70.65
CA TYR A 653 1.60 -36.88 69.44
C TYR A 653 0.52 -35.86 69.82
N TYR A 654 0.40 -34.82 68.99
CA TYR A 654 -0.64 -33.80 69.04
C TYR A 654 -1.52 -33.94 67.80
N GLY A 655 -2.83 -34.03 68.01
CA GLY A 655 -3.80 -34.18 66.93
C GLY A 655 -4.48 -32.87 66.58
N PHE A 656 -4.84 -32.73 65.31
CA PHE A 656 -5.63 -31.61 64.81
C PHE A 656 -6.67 -32.15 63.84
N ILE A 657 -7.91 -31.66 63.97
CA ILE A 657 -9.02 -32.04 63.11
C ILE A 657 -9.47 -30.81 62.33
N VAL A 658 -9.59 -30.95 61.01
CA VAL A 658 -10.00 -29.90 60.08
C VAL A 658 -11.21 -30.39 59.30
N ALA A 659 -12.39 -29.85 59.61
CA ALA A 659 -13.58 -30.08 58.81
C ALA A 659 -13.41 -29.48 57.40
N ILE A 660 -13.90 -30.16 56.37
CA ILE A 660 -13.90 -29.71 54.98
C ILE A 660 -15.28 -29.87 54.35
N ASN A 661 -15.60 -29.01 53.39
CA ASN A 661 -16.75 -29.21 52.50
C ASN A 661 -16.41 -30.12 51.31
N ALA A 662 -17.38 -30.35 50.43
CA ALA A 662 -17.21 -31.19 49.24
C ALA A 662 -16.14 -30.64 48.26
N SER A 663 -15.99 -29.31 48.21
CA SER A 663 -14.95 -28.63 47.42
C SER A 663 -13.58 -28.60 48.11
N GLY A 664 -13.45 -29.23 49.29
CA GLY A 664 -12.19 -29.33 50.03
C GLY A 664 -11.77 -28.06 50.77
N VAL A 665 -12.65 -27.06 50.87
CA VAL A 665 -12.41 -25.81 51.61
C VAL A 665 -12.38 -26.12 53.11
N PRO A 666 -11.27 -25.83 53.82
CA PRO A 666 -11.11 -26.17 55.22
C PRO A 666 -11.71 -25.14 56.17
N ALA A 667 -12.30 -25.64 57.26
CA ALA A 667 -12.59 -24.86 58.46
C ALA A 667 -11.30 -24.58 59.24
N THR A 668 -11.39 -23.74 60.27
CA THR A 668 -10.31 -23.58 61.26
C THR A 668 -10.03 -24.91 61.97
N GLU A 669 -8.76 -25.24 62.12
CA GLU A 669 -8.30 -26.45 62.79
C GLU A 669 -8.67 -26.47 64.28
N VAL A 670 -8.99 -27.65 64.78
CA VAL A 670 -9.29 -27.86 66.21
C VAL A 670 -8.25 -28.80 66.78
N ALA A 671 -7.48 -28.33 67.75
CA ALA A 671 -6.53 -29.15 68.49
C ALA A 671 -7.26 -30.16 69.38
N THR A 672 -6.82 -31.41 69.34
CA THR A 672 -7.41 -32.51 70.14
C THR A 672 -6.74 -32.71 71.50
N GLY A 673 -5.65 -32.00 71.74
CA GLY A 673 -4.73 -32.27 72.84
C GLY A 673 -3.61 -33.24 72.45
N SER A 674 -2.96 -33.83 73.45
CA SER A 674 -1.85 -34.77 73.25
C SER A 674 -2.22 -36.18 73.68
N ALA A 675 -1.72 -37.18 72.95
CA ALA A 675 -1.78 -38.59 73.33
C ALA A 675 -0.38 -39.21 73.35
N VAL A 676 -0.20 -40.24 74.17
CA VAL A 676 1.03 -41.04 74.20
C VAL A 676 0.77 -42.38 73.53
N VAL A 677 1.52 -42.67 72.47
CA VAL A 677 1.57 -43.99 71.83
C VAL A 677 2.58 -44.85 72.60
N THR A 678 2.16 -46.03 73.02
CA THR A 678 3.00 -47.00 73.78
C THR A 678 3.51 -48.14 72.92
#